data_AF-A0A2X4UI76-F1
#
_entry.id   AF-A0A2X4UI76-F1
#
_cell.length_a   1.000
_cell.length_b   1.000
_cell.length_c   1.000
_cell.angle_alpha   90.00
_cell.angle_beta   90.00
_cell.angle_gamma   90.00
#
_symmetry.space_group_name_H-M   'P 1'
#
loop_
_entity.id
_entity.type
_entity.pdbx_description
1 polymer ?
#
loop_
_entity_poly.entity_id
_entity_poly.type
_entity_poly.pdbx_seq_one_letter_code
_entity_poly.pdbx_strand_id
1 'polypeptide(L)'
;MNFGTLETENKEHYVPNADNYYKLDQKQEVGSQLNVTGNLDAVGKSAVEMRGVSVTSNGTMNVLSDGNINVQEARYKEQLSSASKGKSRGLTSSTTEVYRHKHNYDTAEASNLDADKINLHSNNGNVTIQGSNVAAGNGLTVKAKNIDIREAENRVYSDDYYSKKKSGMLGGGIGVTFGSQKQTTESDQTKLYAQGSQVGSLNGNTTMIAENTYTQTASKVSAIKDGDVNILAKKVDIKAADDKYETNTKQKFEQKGLTIAITSPVISAIQAVQGAIESTKQVGDSKYDRVNTMSAANAGFEAYRAYQSGKKAVTDVKDFMNGEGDVDSLIGVQITYGQQKSESHSHTEGKTAYKSQVNAGGKVNIMATGAGKDSNINIEGSDISGKQGTTLIADNQVNIKATEQNHQERSTNKSSGFNAGVAIKVSNGEAAGVTVGGNYGKGYGNGDETTYVASHVGDSQSKTVIQAGGDANIIGSQVKGKRVELNAENLNIESLQDKSRYYGKQMNVNGSVTVGYGASVGGSFNKSKINADHASINEQAGIYAGDEGYDINVNKHTDLKGALITSTQKAEADGKNHFSTDSITHSDIENHSNYSGSSFGVSGSVSANFETPFGENGAPQSGKQAVDDDGNLIYRNDRGELTREAKNAQGKDNAKQLATGWDSLDGNMSAGYGSDKSSQSSVTKSGINTANIEIRDEKAQFEKTGKTAEEVLETIKTDITTETAAQHSGKLENQFNKEDVLKEINLQVQVTKDFIDNAQEAKDKVIDHYQEPKRKELRQAITDFHNAKIEDKAQYEEKIDALIKDIYALEHIRTGLDLATGVVAGSPKVMSAKTLISIIDTETRRESLKNSLLAPPIEDINDNGKLYSNVGHNSGAFDGIKLGGVRMNYGVICGSNYERCKTDDNGKLLRNDKGNIVYIGNQENNKYLKVSSLLADKNESGKLFGATGGFQAIKGTMFGLEYKPGSFLDKVTETYSGQHDLVGGQLFFYDKYGNGRRDLTPQQEQYIDYFSIGAVGAVTPTTVHHTLPIEVINLLFGVR
;
A
#
# COMPACT_ATOMS: atom_id res chain seq x y z
N MET A 1 56.54 4.98 -26.42
CA MET A 1 55.82 5.62 -27.54
C MET A 1 54.47 6.08 -27.01
N ASN A 2 53.97 7.25 -27.38
CA ASN A 2 52.71 7.78 -26.86
C ASN A 2 51.89 8.39 -28.00
N PHE A 3 50.70 7.83 -28.24
CA PHE A 3 49.64 8.41 -29.05
C PHE A 3 48.69 9.12 -28.11
N GLY A 4 48.99 10.40 -27.85
CA GLY A 4 48.21 11.24 -26.95
C GLY A 4 46.97 11.84 -27.60
N THR A 5 46.24 12.59 -26.79
CA THR A 5 45.07 13.36 -27.19
C THR A 5 45.39 14.86 -27.13
N LEU A 6 44.68 15.64 -27.94
CA LEU A 6 44.58 17.08 -27.82
C LEU A 6 43.29 17.39 -27.06
N GLU A 7 43.40 18.01 -25.87
CA GLU A 7 42.21 18.56 -25.20
C GLU A 7 41.76 19.80 -25.96
N THR A 8 40.52 19.77 -26.45
CA THR A 8 39.83 20.90 -27.05
C THR A 8 38.75 21.39 -26.09
N GLU A 9 38.51 22.69 -26.06
CA GLU A 9 37.53 23.32 -25.18
C GLU A 9 36.63 24.25 -26.00
N ASN A 10 35.31 24.10 -25.88
CA ASN A 10 34.31 25.01 -26.41
C ASN A 10 33.55 25.65 -25.25
N LYS A 11 33.34 26.97 -25.31
CA LYS A 11 32.60 27.72 -24.28
C LYS A 11 31.60 28.65 -24.93
N GLU A 12 30.32 28.43 -24.65
CA GLU A 12 29.22 29.25 -25.13
C GLU A 12 28.44 29.83 -23.96
N HIS A 13 28.69 31.11 -23.67
CA HIS A 13 28.07 31.81 -22.54
C HIS A 13 27.18 32.94 -23.05
N TYR A 14 25.88 32.75 -22.95
CA TYR A 14 24.87 33.78 -23.17
C TYR A 14 24.22 34.09 -21.83
N VAL A 15 24.55 35.24 -21.22
CA VAL A 15 24.00 35.64 -19.92
C VAL A 15 23.23 36.96 -20.04
N PRO A 16 22.01 36.94 -20.63
CA PRO A 16 21.13 38.12 -20.63
C PRO A 16 20.86 38.69 -19.23
N ASN A 17 20.63 37.84 -18.22
CA ASN A 17 20.43 38.22 -16.82
C ASN A 17 20.47 36.99 -15.88
N ALA A 18 20.29 37.20 -14.57
CA ALA A 18 20.29 36.13 -13.58
C ALA A 18 19.18 35.07 -13.76
N ASP A 19 18.08 35.41 -14.45
CA ASP A 19 16.94 34.53 -14.68
C ASP A 19 16.95 33.88 -16.08
N ASN A 20 17.80 34.37 -16.99
CA ASN A 20 17.89 33.92 -18.37
C ASN A 20 19.37 33.82 -18.74
N TYR A 21 19.89 32.60 -18.77
CA TYR A 21 21.26 32.34 -19.14
C TYR A 21 21.40 30.97 -19.80
N TYR A 22 22.46 30.83 -20.58
CA TYR A 22 22.92 29.59 -21.16
C TYR A 22 24.44 29.59 -21.02
N LYS A 23 24.98 28.62 -20.29
CA LYS A 23 26.42 28.43 -20.07
C LYS A 23 26.74 27.00 -20.41
N LEU A 24 27.34 26.79 -21.57
CA LEU A 24 27.82 25.50 -22.02
C LEU A 24 29.35 25.54 -22.01
N ASP A 25 29.95 24.65 -21.23
CA ASP A 25 31.38 24.37 -21.24
C ASP A 25 31.58 22.92 -21.68
N GLN A 26 32.22 22.72 -22.83
CA GLN A 26 32.53 21.40 -23.38
C GLN A 26 34.05 21.22 -23.42
N LYS A 27 34.52 20.06 -23.00
CA LYS A 27 35.90 19.62 -23.13
C LYS A 27 35.93 18.27 -23.82
N GLN A 28 36.71 18.15 -24.87
CA GLN A 28 36.84 16.90 -25.62
C GLN A 28 38.30 16.57 -25.86
N GLU A 29 38.69 15.35 -25.52
CA GLU A 29 39.99 14.80 -25.88
C GLU A 29 39.95 14.21 -27.29
N VAL A 30 40.57 14.90 -28.25
CA VAL A 30 40.65 14.44 -29.64
C VAL A 30 41.94 13.66 -29.84
N GLY A 31 41.84 12.35 -30.06
CA GLY A 31 43.00 11.49 -30.27
C GLY A 31 43.52 11.46 -31.72
N SER A 32 44.67 10.80 -31.88
CA SER A 32 45.35 10.67 -33.18
C SER A 32 44.57 9.75 -34.13
N GLN A 33 44.54 10.09 -35.43
CA GLN A 33 43.96 9.25 -36.49
C GLN A 33 45.05 8.76 -37.43
N LEU A 34 45.15 7.44 -37.62
CA LEU A 34 46.15 6.78 -38.46
C LEU A 34 45.46 5.85 -39.45
N ASN A 35 45.56 6.17 -40.74
CA ASN A 35 45.07 5.31 -41.83
C ASN A 35 46.27 4.78 -42.60
N VAL A 36 46.61 3.51 -42.38
CA VAL A 36 47.82 2.87 -42.91
C VAL A 36 47.43 1.84 -43.96
N THR A 37 48.04 1.91 -45.14
CA THR A 37 47.98 0.82 -46.12
C THR A 37 49.18 -0.09 -45.90
N GLY A 38 48.96 -1.37 -45.60
CA GLY A 38 49.99 -2.32 -45.19
C GLY A 38 50.19 -2.38 -43.67
N ASN A 39 51.36 -2.81 -43.23
CA ASN A 39 51.64 -3.07 -41.82
C ASN A 39 51.88 -1.79 -41.01
N LEU A 40 51.58 -1.84 -39.71
CA LEU A 40 51.89 -0.77 -38.74
C LEU A 40 52.66 -1.37 -37.55
N ASP A 41 53.85 -0.83 -37.27
CA ASP A 41 54.63 -1.21 -36.09
C ASP A 41 54.73 -0.03 -35.10
N ALA A 42 54.19 -0.21 -33.90
CA ALA A 42 54.27 0.72 -32.79
C ALA A 42 55.13 0.12 -31.67
N VAL A 43 56.37 0.60 -31.52
CA VAL A 43 57.36 0.00 -30.61
C VAL A 43 57.74 0.97 -29.48
N GLY A 44 57.70 0.52 -28.23
CA GLY A 44 58.09 1.26 -27.04
C GLY A 44 59.09 0.50 -26.16
N LYS A 45 60.03 1.23 -25.53
CA LYS A 45 60.88 0.62 -24.49
C LYS A 45 60.11 0.51 -23.17
N SER A 46 59.81 1.64 -22.52
CA SER A 46 59.12 1.62 -21.22
C SER A 46 57.61 1.40 -21.31
N ALA A 47 56.96 1.96 -22.34
CA ALA A 47 55.53 1.79 -22.56
C ALA A 47 55.11 2.14 -24.00
N VAL A 48 53.95 1.63 -24.42
CA VAL A 48 53.15 2.16 -25.55
C VAL A 48 51.79 2.60 -25.02
N GLU A 49 51.52 3.90 -25.09
CA GLU A 49 50.24 4.51 -24.67
C GLU A 49 49.43 4.88 -25.91
N MET A 50 48.16 4.49 -25.96
CA MET A 50 47.22 4.71 -27.04
C MET A 50 45.91 5.23 -26.47
N ARG A 51 45.72 6.56 -26.45
CA ARG A 51 44.55 7.19 -25.84
C ARG A 51 43.71 7.93 -26.89
N GLY A 52 42.41 7.64 -26.92
CA GLY A 52 41.46 8.17 -27.91
C GLY A 52 41.84 7.92 -29.37
N VAL A 53 42.73 6.95 -29.63
CA VAL A 53 43.34 6.77 -30.94
C VAL A 53 42.39 6.06 -31.90
N SER A 54 42.46 6.40 -33.18
CA SER A 54 41.77 5.69 -34.25
C SER A 54 42.79 5.20 -35.27
N VAL A 55 43.01 3.89 -35.33
CA VAL A 55 44.01 3.27 -36.19
C VAL A 55 43.33 2.26 -37.11
N THR A 56 43.52 2.43 -38.42
CA THR A 56 43.03 1.51 -39.45
C THR A 56 44.19 0.98 -40.28
N SER A 57 44.23 -0.34 -40.49
CA SER A 57 45.20 -0.99 -41.37
C SER A 57 44.56 -2.20 -42.08
N ASN A 58 44.94 -2.44 -43.34
CA ASN A 58 44.59 -3.68 -44.04
C ASN A 58 45.68 -4.76 -43.93
N GLY A 59 46.75 -4.49 -43.17
CA GLY A 59 47.85 -5.41 -42.90
C GLY A 59 47.94 -5.81 -41.42
N THR A 60 49.15 -6.17 -40.98
CA THR A 60 49.41 -6.54 -39.58
C THR A 60 49.77 -5.30 -38.76
N MET A 61 49.11 -5.11 -37.62
CA MET A 61 49.47 -4.14 -36.60
C MET A 61 50.24 -4.83 -35.47
N ASN A 62 51.51 -4.47 -35.27
CA ASN A 62 52.30 -4.91 -34.12
C ASN A 62 52.47 -3.76 -33.14
N VAL A 63 52.00 -3.96 -31.91
CA VAL A 63 52.25 -3.05 -30.78
C VAL A 63 53.15 -3.77 -29.81
N LEU A 64 54.41 -3.35 -29.74
CA LEU A 64 55.47 -4.04 -29.02
C LEU A 64 56.03 -3.15 -27.91
N SER A 65 56.16 -3.68 -26.69
CA SER A 65 56.70 -2.94 -25.56
C SER A 65 57.57 -3.82 -24.67
N ASP A 66 58.67 -3.29 -24.14
CA ASP A 66 59.38 -3.99 -23.07
C ASP A 66 58.64 -3.83 -21.72
N GLY A 67 58.04 -2.65 -21.48
CA GLY A 67 57.10 -2.39 -20.38
C GLY A 67 55.63 -2.41 -20.84
N ASN A 68 54.79 -1.50 -20.34
CA ASN A 68 53.33 -1.63 -20.49
C ASN A 68 52.82 -1.29 -21.91
N ILE A 69 51.64 -1.80 -22.26
CA ILE A 69 50.83 -1.35 -23.40
C ILE A 69 49.46 -0.96 -22.86
N ASN A 70 49.03 0.27 -23.10
CA ASN A 70 47.73 0.76 -22.64
C ASN A 70 46.94 1.31 -23.83
N VAL A 71 45.77 0.74 -24.09
CA VAL A 71 44.78 1.23 -25.06
C VAL A 71 43.59 1.74 -24.26
N GLN A 72 43.37 3.05 -24.27
CA GLN A 72 42.44 3.73 -23.38
C GLN A 72 41.49 4.64 -24.14
N GLU A 73 40.29 4.79 -23.62
CA GLU A 73 39.32 5.78 -24.06
C GLU A 73 39.87 7.23 -23.92
N ALA A 74 39.44 8.10 -24.84
CA ALA A 74 39.39 9.53 -24.62
C ALA A 74 38.18 9.89 -23.75
N ARG A 75 38.12 11.12 -23.25
CA ARG A 75 36.98 11.63 -22.48
C ARG A 75 36.33 12.83 -23.15
N TYR A 76 35.01 12.78 -23.19
CA TYR A 76 34.13 13.91 -23.47
C TYR A 76 33.50 14.39 -22.16
N LYS A 77 33.60 15.69 -21.88
CA LYS A 77 32.98 16.32 -20.72
C LYS A 77 32.13 17.49 -21.16
N GLU A 78 30.89 17.53 -20.69
CA GLU A 78 29.97 18.63 -20.94
C GLU A 78 29.39 19.11 -19.62
N GLN A 79 29.43 20.43 -19.40
CA GLN A 79 28.74 21.08 -18.31
C GLN A 79 27.79 22.10 -18.93
N LEU A 80 26.49 21.86 -18.79
CA LEU A 80 25.47 22.82 -19.17
C LEU A 80 24.83 23.37 -17.92
N SER A 81 24.68 24.68 -17.87
CA SER A 81 23.77 25.35 -16.95
C SER A 81 22.95 26.34 -17.74
N SER A 82 21.65 26.10 -17.78
CA SER A 82 20.70 26.96 -18.46
C SER A 82 19.57 27.36 -17.52
N ALA A 83 19.12 28.60 -17.67
CA ALA A 83 17.88 29.06 -17.09
C ALA A 83 17.11 29.87 -18.13
N SER A 84 15.81 29.67 -18.19
CA SER A 84 14.91 30.54 -18.94
C SER A 84 13.73 30.92 -18.07
N LYS A 85 13.35 32.19 -18.15
CA LYS A 85 12.19 32.76 -17.47
C LYS A 85 11.33 33.51 -18.48
N GLY A 86 10.29 32.82 -18.94
CA GLY A 86 9.27 33.40 -19.81
C GLY A 86 8.16 34.02 -18.98
N LYS A 87 7.69 35.21 -19.38
CA LYS A 87 6.45 35.79 -18.86
C LYS A 87 5.53 36.13 -20.01
N SER A 88 4.47 35.35 -20.18
CA SER A 88 3.38 35.67 -21.12
C SER A 88 2.26 36.39 -20.39
N ARG A 89 1.65 37.37 -21.06
CA ARG A 89 0.45 38.08 -20.59
C ARG A 89 -0.64 37.89 -21.64
N GLY A 90 -1.75 37.29 -21.25
CA GLY A 90 -3.01 37.32 -21.99
C GLY A 90 -3.90 38.46 -21.52
N LEU A 91 -5.10 38.57 -22.11
CA LEU A 91 -6.10 39.60 -21.78
C LEU A 91 -6.46 39.66 -20.29
N THR A 92 -6.49 38.51 -19.60
CA THR A 92 -6.95 38.40 -18.19
C THR A 92 -6.05 37.53 -17.30
N SER A 93 -4.92 37.04 -17.81
CA SER A 93 -3.99 36.17 -17.08
C SER A 93 -2.52 36.43 -17.43
N SER A 94 -1.62 36.09 -16.52
CA SER A 94 -0.19 36.08 -16.74
C SER A 94 0.39 34.73 -16.35
N THR A 95 1.19 34.14 -17.23
CA THR A 95 1.92 32.90 -16.95
C THR A 95 3.39 33.25 -16.87
N THR A 96 4.02 32.95 -15.74
CA THR A 96 5.47 33.00 -15.58
C THR A 96 5.97 31.57 -15.48
N GLU A 97 6.79 31.16 -16.42
CA GLU A 97 7.44 29.85 -16.42
C GLU A 97 8.92 30.05 -16.18
N VAL A 98 9.48 29.29 -15.23
CA VAL A 98 10.91 29.23 -14.96
C VAL A 98 11.35 27.80 -15.22
N TYR A 99 12.29 27.64 -16.12
CA TYR A 99 13.00 26.40 -16.36
C TYR A 99 14.45 26.63 -15.96
N ARG A 100 15.02 25.74 -15.17
CA ARG A 100 16.48 25.64 -15.00
C ARG A 100 16.87 24.20 -15.22
N HIS A 101 17.91 24.02 -16.01
CA HIS A 101 18.46 22.72 -16.31
C HIS A 101 19.97 22.81 -16.15
N LYS A 102 20.51 21.91 -15.35
CA LYS A 102 21.94 21.73 -15.19
C LYS A 102 22.25 20.27 -15.45
N HIS A 103 23.27 20.00 -16.26
CA HIS A 103 23.81 18.65 -16.34
C HIS A 103 25.33 18.67 -16.37
N ASN A 104 25.93 17.57 -15.93
CA ASN A 104 27.34 17.30 -16.08
C ASN A 104 27.51 15.90 -16.68
N TYR A 105 28.07 15.83 -17.87
CA TYR A 105 28.43 14.58 -18.53
C TYR A 105 29.95 14.38 -18.48
N ASP A 106 30.37 13.16 -18.20
CA ASP A 106 31.75 12.70 -18.30
C ASP A 106 31.69 11.28 -18.90
N THR A 107 31.86 11.20 -20.22
CA THR A 107 31.63 9.98 -21.01
C THR A 107 32.88 9.58 -21.79
N ALA A 108 33.06 8.28 -21.94
CA ALA A 108 34.17 7.67 -22.65
C ALA A 108 33.98 7.69 -24.17
N GLU A 109 35.02 8.10 -24.89
CA GLU A 109 35.14 7.97 -26.34
C GLU A 109 36.20 6.90 -26.65
N ALA A 110 35.78 5.77 -27.20
CA ALA A 110 36.64 4.60 -27.36
C ALA A 110 37.86 4.86 -28.26
N SER A 111 39.02 4.28 -27.90
CA SER A 111 40.06 4.04 -28.90
C SER A 111 39.63 2.92 -29.83
N ASN A 112 39.99 3.00 -31.11
CA ASN A 112 39.65 2.02 -32.14
C ASN A 112 40.93 1.54 -32.81
N LEU A 113 41.26 0.27 -32.66
CA LEU A 113 42.31 -0.42 -33.42
C LEU A 113 41.64 -1.41 -34.37
N ASP A 114 41.67 -1.13 -35.66
CA ASP A 114 41.15 -1.98 -36.73
C ASP A 114 42.30 -2.39 -37.66
N ALA A 115 42.69 -3.68 -37.64
CA ALA A 115 43.70 -4.20 -38.55
C ALA A 115 43.43 -5.64 -38.99
N ASP A 116 44.06 -6.10 -40.07
CA ASP A 116 43.87 -7.48 -40.53
C ASP A 116 44.35 -8.50 -39.50
N LYS A 117 45.53 -8.27 -38.93
CA LYS A 117 46.02 -8.99 -37.76
C LYS A 117 46.50 -7.99 -36.73
N ILE A 118 46.25 -8.26 -35.45
CA ILE A 118 46.74 -7.41 -34.35
C ILE A 118 47.56 -8.25 -33.39
N ASN A 119 48.78 -7.81 -33.11
CA ASN A 119 49.66 -8.39 -32.11
C ASN A 119 49.99 -7.34 -31.06
N LEU A 120 49.52 -7.52 -29.83
CA LEU A 120 49.91 -6.71 -28.68
C LEU A 120 50.87 -7.52 -27.82
N HIS A 121 52.14 -7.14 -27.76
CA HIS A 121 53.15 -7.90 -27.04
C HIS A 121 53.94 -7.02 -26.08
N SER A 122 53.76 -7.28 -24.79
CA SER A 122 54.61 -6.76 -23.72
C SER A 122 55.54 -7.86 -23.22
N ASN A 123 56.85 -7.59 -23.18
CA ASN A 123 57.84 -8.57 -22.69
C ASN A 123 57.79 -8.72 -21.16
N ASN A 124 57.83 -7.59 -20.44
CA ASN A 124 57.96 -7.57 -18.97
C ASN A 124 56.85 -6.76 -18.27
N GLY A 125 55.91 -6.18 -19.03
CA GLY A 125 54.83 -5.32 -18.53
C GLY A 125 53.44 -5.90 -18.76
N ASN A 126 52.44 -5.08 -18.52
CA ASN A 126 51.02 -5.43 -18.63
C ASN A 126 50.43 -4.90 -19.96
N VAL A 127 49.34 -5.53 -20.41
CA VAL A 127 48.47 -4.98 -21.45
C VAL A 127 47.13 -4.61 -20.82
N THR A 128 46.71 -3.35 -20.99
CA THR A 128 45.38 -2.86 -20.56
C THR A 128 44.61 -2.39 -21.77
N ILE A 129 43.35 -2.83 -21.91
CA ILE A 129 42.39 -2.28 -22.88
C ILE A 129 41.17 -1.80 -22.09
N GLN A 130 40.94 -0.48 -22.07
CA GLN A 130 39.89 0.17 -21.29
C GLN A 130 38.95 0.97 -22.20
N GLY A 131 37.63 0.74 -22.05
CA GLY A 131 36.59 1.40 -22.83
C GLY A 131 36.82 1.45 -24.34
N SER A 132 37.57 0.49 -24.90
CA SER A 132 38.16 0.58 -26.24
C SER A 132 37.84 -0.63 -27.12
N ASN A 133 37.93 -0.42 -28.44
CA ASN A 133 37.66 -1.42 -29.46
C ASN A 133 38.97 -1.88 -30.12
N VAL A 134 39.25 -3.18 -30.10
CA VAL A 134 40.39 -3.81 -30.79
C VAL A 134 39.84 -4.94 -31.67
N ALA A 135 39.69 -4.68 -32.96
CA ALA A 135 39.04 -5.56 -33.92
C ALA A 135 40.04 -6.03 -34.98
N ALA A 136 40.35 -7.33 -34.98
CA ALA A 136 41.19 -7.95 -36.00
C ALA A 136 40.35 -8.64 -37.10
N GLY A 137 40.80 -8.59 -38.36
CA GLY A 137 40.17 -9.32 -39.45
C GLY A 137 40.35 -10.84 -39.37
N ASN A 138 41.60 -11.28 -39.19
CA ASN A 138 42.09 -12.64 -39.37
C ASN A 138 42.93 -13.16 -38.18
N GLY A 139 42.95 -12.42 -37.06
CA GLY A 139 43.51 -12.93 -35.80
C GLY A 139 44.03 -11.85 -34.87
N LEU A 140 43.80 -12.04 -33.57
CA LEU A 140 44.29 -11.19 -32.49
C LEU A 140 45.16 -12.03 -31.55
N THR A 141 46.36 -11.56 -31.25
CA THR A 141 47.22 -12.14 -30.21
C THR A 141 47.63 -11.06 -29.21
N VAL A 142 47.39 -11.31 -27.93
CA VAL A 142 47.86 -10.46 -26.83
C VAL A 142 48.72 -11.30 -25.90
N LYS A 143 49.95 -10.85 -25.63
CA LYS A 143 50.87 -11.53 -24.71
C LYS A 143 51.52 -10.53 -23.77
N ALA A 144 51.37 -10.73 -22.46
CA ALA A 144 51.87 -9.83 -21.42
C ALA A 144 52.05 -10.53 -20.07
N LYS A 145 52.59 -9.82 -19.08
CA LYS A 145 52.65 -10.31 -17.69
C LYS A 145 51.26 -10.44 -17.07
N ASN A 146 50.44 -9.40 -17.24
CA ASN A 146 49.01 -9.41 -16.92
C ASN A 146 48.25 -8.79 -18.09
N ILE A 147 47.04 -9.27 -18.33
CA ILE A 147 46.12 -8.74 -19.34
C ILE A 147 44.85 -8.29 -18.62
N ASP A 148 44.45 -7.04 -18.84
CA ASP A 148 43.26 -6.44 -18.22
C ASP A 148 42.38 -5.78 -19.29
N ILE A 149 41.21 -6.39 -19.52
CA ILE A 149 40.20 -5.90 -20.48
C ILE A 149 39.01 -5.39 -19.67
N ARG A 150 38.80 -4.09 -19.65
CA ARG A 150 37.82 -3.47 -18.74
C ARG A 150 36.97 -2.40 -19.40
N GLU A 151 35.86 -2.10 -18.76
CA GLU A 151 35.00 -0.97 -19.05
C GLU A 151 35.66 0.38 -18.73
N ALA A 152 35.15 1.44 -19.35
CA ALA A 152 35.28 2.79 -18.84
C ALA A 152 34.00 3.18 -18.09
N GLU A 153 34.13 3.81 -16.91
CA GLU A 153 32.97 4.29 -16.15
C GLU A 153 32.51 5.66 -16.70
N ASN A 154 31.25 5.73 -17.11
CA ASN A 154 30.61 6.97 -17.54
C ASN A 154 29.79 7.55 -16.40
N ARG A 155 29.88 8.87 -16.22
CA ARG A 155 29.12 9.61 -15.21
C ARG A 155 28.21 10.62 -15.87
N VAL A 156 26.93 10.52 -15.57
CA VAL A 156 25.89 11.42 -16.05
C VAL A 156 25.14 11.97 -14.85
N TYR A 157 25.13 13.29 -14.71
CA TYR A 157 24.38 14.00 -13.68
C TYR A 157 23.42 15.00 -14.33
N SER A 158 22.16 15.03 -13.89
CA SER A 158 21.17 16.05 -14.27
C SER A 158 20.51 16.63 -13.03
N ASP A 159 20.19 17.91 -13.07
CA ASP A 159 19.44 18.67 -12.09
C ASP A 159 18.45 19.58 -12.83
N ASP A 160 17.17 19.24 -12.70
CA ASP A 160 16.06 19.82 -13.41
C ASP A 160 15.12 20.54 -12.42
N TYR A 161 14.91 21.83 -12.65
CA TYR A 161 13.98 22.65 -11.92
C TYR A 161 12.94 23.24 -12.86
N TYR A 162 11.67 22.91 -12.63
CA TYR A 162 10.54 23.51 -13.31
C TYR A 162 9.63 24.23 -12.32
N SER A 163 9.30 25.49 -12.61
CA SER A 163 8.29 26.23 -11.86
C SER A 163 7.35 26.97 -12.80
N LYS A 164 6.08 26.56 -12.82
CA LYS A 164 4.99 27.25 -13.52
C LYS A 164 4.16 28.05 -12.54
N LYS A 165 4.15 29.38 -12.67
CA LYS A 165 3.28 30.27 -11.91
C LYS A 165 2.28 30.92 -12.85
N LYS A 166 1.02 30.53 -12.77
CA LYS A 166 -0.08 31.23 -13.45
C LYS A 166 -0.76 32.16 -12.45
N SER A 167 -1.11 33.36 -12.88
CA SER A 167 -1.85 34.35 -12.09
C SER A 167 -2.94 35.00 -12.94
N GLY A 168 -4.15 35.19 -12.43
CA GLY A 168 -5.29 35.80 -13.13
C GLY A 168 -6.42 34.80 -13.36
N MET A 169 -7.15 34.93 -14.47
CA MET A 169 -8.22 33.99 -14.85
C MET A 169 -7.62 32.72 -15.48
N LEU A 170 -7.62 31.62 -14.73
CA LEU A 170 -7.09 30.31 -15.10
C LEU A 170 -8.22 29.46 -15.70
N GLY A 171 -8.11 29.08 -16.98
CA GLY A 171 -9.11 28.28 -17.69
C GLY A 171 -8.68 26.82 -17.89
N GLY A 172 -9.65 25.91 -17.77
CA GLY A 172 -9.58 24.50 -18.17
C GLY A 172 -10.99 23.89 -18.11
N GLY A 173 -11.61 23.67 -19.27
CA GLY A 173 -12.99 23.16 -19.38
C GLY A 173 -14.08 24.18 -19.03
N ILE A 174 -15.26 23.70 -18.60
CA ILE A 174 -16.47 24.48 -18.25
C ILE A 174 -16.30 25.26 -16.92
N GLY A 175 -15.06 25.48 -16.47
CA GLY A 175 -14.73 26.09 -15.19
C GLY A 175 -13.69 27.21 -15.25
N VAL A 176 -13.93 28.29 -14.50
CA VAL A 176 -13.07 29.48 -14.42
C VAL A 176 -12.51 29.63 -13.01
N THR A 177 -11.17 29.71 -12.88
CA THR A 177 -10.51 29.94 -11.59
C THR A 177 -9.81 31.30 -11.56
N PHE A 178 -10.15 32.22 -10.65
CA PHE A 178 -9.43 33.49 -10.47
C PHE A 178 -8.42 33.36 -9.33
N GLY A 179 -7.12 33.40 -9.62
CA GLY A 179 -6.11 33.27 -8.58
C GLY A 179 -4.68 33.07 -9.08
N SER A 180 -3.80 32.62 -8.18
CA SER A 180 -2.43 32.23 -8.48
C SER A 180 -2.20 30.74 -8.21
N GLN A 181 -1.71 30.02 -9.21
CA GLN A 181 -1.32 28.61 -9.12
C GLN A 181 0.19 28.52 -9.36
N LYS A 182 0.92 27.92 -8.42
CA LYS A 182 2.36 27.63 -8.54
C LYS A 182 2.58 26.12 -8.42
N GLN A 183 3.12 25.53 -9.48
CA GLN A 183 3.61 24.15 -9.49
C GLN A 183 5.14 24.20 -9.57
N THR A 184 5.84 23.48 -8.69
CA THR A 184 7.30 23.35 -8.69
C THR A 184 7.67 21.87 -8.72
N THR A 185 8.59 21.49 -9.61
CA THR A 185 9.19 20.15 -9.70
C THR A 185 10.70 20.33 -9.66
N GLU A 186 11.37 19.65 -8.73
CA GLU A 186 12.82 19.58 -8.57
C GLU A 186 13.21 18.10 -8.75
N SER A 187 14.16 17.80 -9.62
CA SER A 187 14.62 16.44 -9.86
C SER A 187 16.12 16.42 -10.08
N ASP A 188 16.85 15.70 -9.24
CA ASP A 188 18.26 15.41 -9.47
C ASP A 188 18.46 13.91 -9.72
N GLN A 189 19.35 13.61 -10.66
CA GLN A 189 19.63 12.25 -11.10
C GLN A 189 21.13 12.07 -11.32
N THR A 190 21.70 11.01 -10.75
CA THR A 190 23.06 10.56 -11.01
C THR A 190 23.03 9.15 -11.57
N LYS A 191 23.72 8.91 -12.69
CA LYS A 191 23.92 7.59 -13.28
C LYS A 191 25.41 7.35 -13.50
N LEU A 192 25.90 6.22 -13.00
CA LEU A 192 27.23 5.67 -13.27
C LEU A 192 27.01 4.38 -14.06
N TYR A 193 27.57 4.28 -15.27
CA TYR A 193 27.40 3.07 -16.07
C TYR A 193 28.66 2.68 -16.83
N ALA A 194 28.83 1.38 -17.03
CA ALA A 194 29.96 0.78 -17.71
C ALA A 194 29.83 0.92 -19.23
N GLN A 195 30.90 1.37 -19.88
CA GLN A 195 31.11 1.26 -21.32
C GLN A 195 32.21 0.23 -21.59
N GLY A 196 31.78 -0.99 -21.94
CA GLY A 196 32.66 -2.13 -22.09
C GLY A 196 33.63 -2.05 -23.27
N SER A 197 34.84 -2.56 -23.08
CA SER A 197 35.77 -2.82 -24.19
C SER A 197 35.27 -3.95 -25.10
N GLN A 198 35.58 -3.87 -26.39
CA GLN A 198 35.28 -4.91 -27.37
C GLN A 198 36.57 -5.37 -28.07
N VAL A 199 36.96 -6.60 -27.84
CA VAL A 199 38.28 -7.10 -28.24
C VAL A 199 38.13 -8.44 -28.95
N GLY A 200 38.65 -8.59 -30.18
CA GLY A 200 38.45 -9.85 -30.86
C GLY A 200 38.87 -9.89 -32.32
N SER A 201 38.44 -10.97 -32.97
CA SER A 201 38.72 -11.22 -34.38
C SER A 201 37.48 -11.72 -35.13
N LEU A 202 37.38 -11.37 -36.41
CA LEU A 202 36.21 -11.69 -37.22
C LEU A 202 36.27 -13.07 -37.87
N ASN A 203 37.41 -13.46 -38.47
CA ASN A 203 37.57 -14.73 -39.20
C ASN A 203 38.78 -15.55 -38.73
N GLY A 204 39.34 -15.22 -37.56
CA GLY A 204 40.53 -15.89 -37.02
C GLY A 204 40.39 -16.13 -35.52
N ASN A 205 41.49 -16.53 -34.89
CA ASN A 205 41.51 -16.80 -33.46
C ASN A 205 41.81 -15.52 -32.67
N THR A 206 41.24 -15.44 -31.47
CA THR A 206 41.56 -14.44 -30.46
C THR A 206 42.32 -15.14 -29.34
N THR A 207 43.62 -14.85 -29.18
CA THR A 207 44.50 -15.55 -28.24
C THR A 207 45.08 -14.57 -27.22
N MET A 208 44.84 -14.85 -25.94
CA MET A 208 45.29 -14.07 -24.78
C MET A 208 46.23 -14.94 -23.94
N ILE A 209 47.47 -14.50 -23.77
CA ILE A 209 48.49 -15.22 -22.99
C ILE A 209 49.03 -14.27 -21.91
N ALA A 210 48.54 -14.44 -20.69
CA ALA A 210 49.04 -13.73 -19.52
C ALA A 210 50.02 -14.62 -18.75
N GLU A 211 51.17 -14.09 -18.35
CA GLU A 211 52.12 -14.84 -17.50
C GLU A 211 51.54 -15.11 -16.09
N ASN A 212 50.74 -14.18 -15.56
CA ASN A 212 50.15 -14.26 -14.23
C ASN A 212 48.63 -14.20 -14.28
N THR A 213 48.04 -13.02 -14.47
CA THR A 213 46.58 -12.85 -14.36
C THR A 213 45.98 -12.32 -15.65
N TYR A 214 44.87 -12.94 -16.07
CA TYR A 214 43.93 -12.39 -17.04
C TYR A 214 42.69 -11.90 -16.29
N THR A 215 42.32 -10.64 -16.48
CA THR A 215 41.11 -10.04 -15.93
C THR A 215 40.26 -9.46 -17.06
N GLN A 216 38.96 -9.73 -17.01
CA GLN A 216 37.96 -9.18 -17.90
C GLN A 216 36.79 -8.65 -17.06
N THR A 217 36.49 -7.36 -17.17
CA THR A 217 35.37 -6.72 -16.48
C THR A 217 34.48 -5.99 -17.47
N ALA A 218 33.15 -6.19 -17.35
CA ALA A 218 32.10 -5.59 -18.18
C ALA A 218 32.44 -5.43 -19.68
N SER A 219 33.11 -6.43 -20.27
CA SER A 219 33.68 -6.31 -21.61
C SER A 219 33.46 -7.58 -22.44
N LYS A 220 33.66 -7.48 -23.75
CA LYS A 220 33.38 -8.55 -24.71
C LYS A 220 34.67 -8.98 -25.40
N VAL A 221 35.00 -10.26 -25.30
CA VAL A 221 36.11 -10.90 -26.01
C VAL A 221 35.59 -11.95 -26.97
N SER A 222 35.89 -11.81 -28.26
CA SER A 222 35.20 -12.61 -29.28
C SER A 222 36.08 -13.12 -30.42
N ALA A 223 35.69 -14.27 -30.99
CA ALA A 223 36.14 -14.78 -32.28
C ALA A 223 34.89 -15.18 -33.10
N ILE A 224 34.58 -14.47 -34.18
CA ILE A 224 33.22 -14.50 -34.74
C ILE A 224 32.96 -15.70 -35.68
N LYS A 225 33.67 -15.79 -36.81
CA LYS A 225 33.45 -16.84 -37.83
C LYS A 225 34.47 -17.96 -37.66
N ASP A 226 34.01 -19.11 -37.18
CA ASP A 226 34.78 -20.36 -37.03
C ASP A 226 36.10 -20.25 -36.24
N GLY A 227 36.36 -19.11 -35.61
CA GLY A 227 37.56 -18.83 -34.85
C GLY A 227 37.42 -19.19 -33.37
N ASP A 228 38.55 -19.54 -32.77
CA ASP A 228 38.63 -19.90 -31.36
C ASP A 228 39.00 -18.70 -30.49
N VAL A 229 38.48 -18.65 -29.27
CA VAL A 229 39.00 -17.80 -28.20
C VAL A 229 39.85 -18.65 -27.26
N ASN A 230 41.13 -18.31 -27.12
CA ASN A 230 42.08 -19.02 -26.26
C ASN A 230 42.60 -18.06 -25.18
N ILE A 231 42.40 -18.39 -23.91
CA ILE A 231 42.88 -17.62 -22.75
C ILE A 231 43.77 -18.53 -21.91
N LEU A 232 45.03 -18.16 -21.73
CA LEU A 232 46.00 -18.85 -20.88
C LEU A 232 46.56 -17.88 -19.84
N ALA A 233 46.42 -18.23 -18.57
CA ALA A 233 46.98 -17.48 -17.45
C ALA A 233 47.32 -18.42 -16.28
N LYS A 234 47.93 -17.90 -15.21
CA LYS A 234 47.93 -18.59 -13.92
C LYS A 234 46.58 -18.44 -13.24
N LYS A 235 45.96 -17.26 -13.33
CA LYS A 235 44.62 -16.97 -12.79
C LYS A 235 43.77 -16.24 -13.83
N VAL A 236 42.49 -16.59 -13.90
CA VAL A 236 41.52 -15.98 -14.81
C VAL A 236 40.33 -15.44 -14.01
N ASP A 237 40.02 -14.15 -14.19
CA ASP A 237 38.87 -13.46 -13.60
C ASP A 237 38.02 -12.86 -14.74
N ILE A 238 36.75 -13.26 -14.89
CA ILE A 238 35.79 -12.72 -15.87
C ILE A 238 34.54 -12.30 -15.11
N LYS A 239 34.26 -10.99 -15.03
CA LYS A 239 33.31 -10.42 -14.07
C LYS A 239 32.41 -9.36 -14.71
N ALA A 240 31.19 -9.24 -14.20
CA ALA A 240 30.34 -8.09 -14.48
C ALA A 240 30.84 -6.83 -13.73
N ALA A 241 30.45 -5.65 -14.20
CA ALA A 241 30.58 -4.39 -13.45
C ALA A 241 29.22 -3.93 -12.91
N ASP A 242 29.24 -3.11 -11.86
CA ASP A 242 28.05 -2.48 -11.30
C ASP A 242 27.73 -1.16 -12.04
N ASP A 243 26.55 -1.07 -12.62
CA ASP A 243 25.93 0.19 -13.03
C ASP A 243 25.11 0.74 -11.86
N LYS A 244 25.31 2.00 -11.47
CA LYS A 244 24.63 2.62 -10.32
C LYS A 244 23.75 3.78 -10.74
N TYR A 245 22.63 3.96 -10.05
CA TYR A 245 21.78 5.12 -10.24
C TYR A 245 21.18 5.61 -8.94
N GLU A 246 20.93 6.91 -8.87
CA GLU A 246 20.24 7.59 -7.78
C GLU A 246 19.37 8.70 -8.37
N THR A 247 18.12 8.77 -7.95
CA THR A 247 17.16 9.81 -8.36
C THR A 247 16.44 10.35 -7.13
N ASN A 248 16.46 11.67 -6.99
CA ASN A 248 15.66 12.40 -6.00
C ASN A 248 14.64 13.26 -6.75
N THR A 249 13.37 13.15 -6.38
CA THR A 249 12.29 13.94 -7.01
C THR A 249 11.44 14.59 -5.94
N LYS A 250 11.26 15.90 -6.05
CA LYS A 250 10.43 16.69 -5.15
C LYS A 250 9.38 17.47 -5.93
N GLN A 251 8.12 17.19 -5.64
CA GLN A 251 7.00 17.87 -6.26
C GLN A 251 6.27 18.72 -5.22
N LYS A 252 6.03 19.99 -5.56
CA LYS A 252 5.34 20.94 -4.71
C LYS A 252 4.26 21.66 -5.49
N PHE A 253 3.02 21.54 -5.00
CA PHE A 253 1.86 22.22 -5.57
C PHE A 253 1.32 23.24 -4.58
N GLU A 254 1.15 24.49 -5.02
CA GLU A 254 0.56 25.59 -4.26
C GLU A 254 -0.52 26.27 -5.11
N GLN A 255 -1.78 26.20 -4.69
CA GLN A 255 -2.89 26.89 -5.37
C GLN A 255 -3.57 27.86 -4.42
N LYS A 256 -3.88 29.06 -4.91
CA LYS A 256 -4.65 30.11 -4.22
C LYS A 256 -5.64 30.71 -5.23
N GLY A 257 -6.95 30.55 -5.05
CA GLY A 257 -7.91 31.15 -5.98
C GLY A 257 -9.35 30.68 -5.84
N LEU A 258 -10.27 31.41 -6.48
CA LEU A 258 -11.71 31.16 -6.56
C LEU A 258 -12.01 30.28 -7.77
N THR A 259 -12.45 29.04 -7.57
CA THR A 259 -12.67 27.99 -8.60
C THR A 259 -14.16 27.79 -8.85
N ILE A 260 -14.60 27.72 -10.10
CA ILE A 260 -15.91 27.18 -10.53
C ILE A 260 -15.59 25.98 -11.43
N ALA A 261 -15.95 24.73 -11.12
CA ALA A 261 -15.62 23.59 -12.01
C ALA A 261 -16.48 22.32 -11.82
N ILE A 262 -16.68 21.59 -12.93
CA ILE A 262 -17.20 20.21 -13.07
C ILE A 262 -15.98 19.27 -13.20
N THR A 263 -15.96 18.13 -12.49
CA THR A 263 -14.74 17.36 -12.19
C THR A 263 -14.52 16.15 -13.12
N SER A 264 -13.32 16.00 -13.68
CA SER A 264 -12.71 14.69 -14.04
C SER A 264 -11.18 14.80 -13.97
N PRO A 265 -10.47 13.90 -13.27
CA PRO A 265 -9.01 13.94 -13.20
C PRO A 265 -8.37 13.17 -14.36
N VAL A 266 -7.50 13.84 -15.12
CA VAL A 266 -6.39 13.17 -15.82
C VAL A 266 -5.10 13.80 -15.33
N ILE A 267 -4.31 13.03 -14.59
CA ILE A 267 -2.87 13.24 -14.48
C ILE A 267 -2.25 11.89 -14.82
N SER A 268 -1.87 11.73 -16.09
CA SER A 268 -1.00 10.65 -16.54
C SER A 268 0.34 11.28 -16.87
N ALA A 269 1.36 11.02 -16.05
CA ALA A 269 2.78 11.07 -16.40
C ALA A 269 3.59 10.75 -15.13
N ILE A 270 3.87 9.47 -14.93
CA ILE A 270 5.14 8.89 -14.47
C ILE A 270 4.97 7.38 -14.70
N GLN A 271 5.33 6.94 -15.89
CA GLN A 271 5.58 5.54 -16.25
C GLN A 271 6.61 5.60 -17.38
N ALA A 272 7.86 5.90 -17.01
CA ALA A 272 9.01 5.84 -17.91
C ALA A 272 10.31 5.55 -17.15
N VAL A 273 10.26 4.83 -16.02
CA VAL A 273 11.48 4.38 -15.30
C VAL A 273 11.83 2.92 -15.62
N GLN A 274 11.00 2.20 -16.37
CA GLN A 274 11.39 0.94 -17.03
C GLN A 274 11.80 1.12 -18.51
N GLY A 275 11.68 2.33 -19.07
CA GLY A 275 11.99 2.63 -20.48
C GLY A 275 13.43 3.08 -20.77
N ALA A 276 14.30 3.16 -19.77
CA ALA A 276 15.69 3.64 -19.94
C ALA A 276 16.74 2.52 -19.99
N ILE A 277 16.33 1.29 -20.34
CA ILE A 277 17.24 0.19 -20.73
C ILE A 277 17.57 0.27 -22.24
N GLU A 278 16.87 1.11 -23.01
CA GLU A 278 17.22 1.44 -24.40
C GLU A 278 17.73 2.89 -24.53
N SER A 279 18.83 3.22 -23.85
CA SER A 279 19.79 4.11 -24.51
C SER A 279 20.43 3.29 -25.61
N THR A 280 19.73 3.16 -26.74
CA THR A 280 20.21 2.71 -28.05
C THR A 280 21.57 2.00 -27.99
N LYS A 281 21.57 0.66 -28.03
CA LYS A 281 22.74 -0.08 -28.49
C LYS A 281 23.22 0.61 -29.77
N GLN A 282 24.35 1.31 -29.71
CA GLN A 282 25.01 1.90 -30.88
C GLN A 282 25.55 0.78 -31.77
N VAL A 283 24.65 -0.01 -32.35
CA VAL A 283 24.99 -0.90 -33.46
C VAL A 283 25.04 -0.02 -34.69
N GLY A 284 26.24 0.37 -35.11
CA GLY A 284 26.47 1.04 -36.39
C GLY A 284 27.05 2.46 -36.35
N ASP A 285 27.28 3.06 -35.18
CA ASP A 285 27.81 4.44 -35.10
C ASP A 285 29.34 4.53 -35.24
N SER A 286 30.06 3.41 -35.31
CA SER A 286 31.50 3.43 -35.59
C SER A 286 31.75 3.66 -37.07
N LYS A 287 32.79 4.44 -37.40
CA LYS A 287 33.25 4.63 -38.79
C LYS A 287 33.98 3.38 -39.35
N TYR A 288 34.15 2.33 -38.54
CA TYR A 288 34.94 1.14 -38.85
C TYR A 288 34.06 -0.11 -39.05
N ASP A 289 34.11 -0.69 -40.25
CA ASP A 289 33.28 -1.82 -40.67
C ASP A 289 33.50 -3.08 -39.81
N ARG A 290 34.75 -3.35 -39.41
CA ARG A 290 35.07 -4.52 -38.57
C ARG A 290 34.57 -4.37 -37.14
N VAL A 291 34.63 -3.15 -36.59
CA VAL A 291 34.08 -2.83 -35.26
C VAL A 291 32.56 -2.94 -35.25
N ASN A 292 31.89 -2.45 -36.30
CA ASN A 292 30.44 -2.59 -36.46
C ASN A 292 30.03 -4.06 -36.62
N THR A 293 30.75 -4.82 -37.44
CA THR A 293 30.50 -6.26 -37.64
C THR A 293 30.69 -7.04 -36.34
N MET A 294 31.75 -6.76 -35.58
CA MET A 294 32.00 -7.40 -34.28
C MET A 294 30.89 -7.05 -33.27
N SER A 295 30.45 -5.79 -33.24
CA SER A 295 29.35 -5.32 -32.38
C SER A 295 28.02 -6.01 -32.73
N ALA A 296 27.68 -6.11 -34.01
CA ALA A 296 26.49 -6.80 -34.49
C ALA A 296 26.54 -8.31 -34.19
N ALA A 297 27.69 -8.95 -34.38
CA ALA A 297 27.87 -10.37 -34.05
C ALA A 297 27.74 -10.63 -32.55
N ASN A 298 28.33 -9.77 -31.70
CA ASN A 298 28.16 -9.84 -30.24
C ASN A 298 26.68 -9.70 -29.83
N ALA A 299 25.92 -8.80 -30.46
CA ALA A 299 24.48 -8.67 -30.26
C ALA A 299 23.71 -9.93 -30.73
N GLY A 300 24.15 -10.57 -31.82
CA GLY A 300 23.61 -11.85 -32.29
C GLY A 300 23.82 -13.00 -31.29
N PHE A 301 25.00 -13.09 -30.66
CA PHE A 301 25.26 -14.06 -29.59
C PHE A 301 24.35 -13.83 -28.38
N GLU A 302 24.10 -12.58 -27.99
CA GLU A 302 23.15 -12.22 -26.92
C GLU A 302 21.72 -12.66 -27.25
N ALA A 303 21.22 -12.35 -28.46
CA ALA A 303 19.89 -12.76 -28.90
C ALA A 303 19.73 -14.29 -28.95
N TYR A 304 20.78 -14.99 -29.42
CA TYR A 304 20.82 -16.45 -29.41
C TYR A 304 20.78 -17.04 -27.99
N ARG A 305 21.49 -16.44 -27.02
CA ARG A 305 21.41 -16.84 -25.62
C ARG A 305 20.03 -16.60 -25.02
N ALA A 306 19.40 -15.46 -25.32
CA ALA A 306 18.04 -15.16 -24.86
C ALA A 306 17.01 -16.21 -25.33
N TYR A 307 17.14 -16.66 -26.59
CA TYR A 307 16.35 -17.77 -27.12
C TYR A 307 16.60 -19.09 -26.37
N GLN A 308 17.88 -19.44 -26.13
CA GLN A 308 18.23 -20.64 -25.36
C GLN A 308 17.77 -20.58 -23.89
N SER A 309 17.59 -19.39 -23.31
CA SER A 309 17.05 -19.22 -21.95
C SER A 309 15.52 -19.25 -21.87
N GLY A 310 14.81 -19.46 -22.98
CA GLY A 310 13.34 -19.57 -22.99
C GLY A 310 12.56 -18.27 -22.79
N LYS A 311 13.23 -17.10 -22.75
CA LYS A 311 12.57 -15.78 -22.59
C LYS A 311 12.01 -15.32 -23.95
N LYS A 312 10.70 -15.52 -24.19
CA LYS A 312 9.95 -14.89 -25.30
C LYS A 312 9.70 -13.41 -24.96
N ALA A 313 10.59 -12.51 -25.37
CA ALA A 313 10.40 -11.07 -25.19
C ALA A 313 10.52 -10.33 -26.52
N VAL A 314 9.48 -10.37 -27.37
CA VAL A 314 9.36 -9.50 -28.57
C VAL A 314 7.91 -9.04 -28.88
N THR A 315 6.87 -9.41 -28.12
CA THR A 315 5.47 -9.18 -28.57
C THR A 315 4.69 -8.00 -27.98
N ASP A 316 5.18 -7.29 -26.95
CA ASP A 316 4.26 -6.47 -26.14
C ASP A 316 4.25 -4.95 -26.45
N VAL A 317 4.87 -4.53 -27.56
CA VAL A 317 4.83 -3.10 -27.98
C VAL A 317 3.63 -2.79 -28.87
N LYS A 318 3.01 -3.81 -29.49
CA LYS A 318 2.00 -3.60 -30.55
C LYS A 318 0.56 -3.47 -30.04
N ASP A 319 0.27 -3.99 -28.85
CA ASP A 319 -1.10 -4.09 -28.32
C ASP A 319 -1.52 -2.90 -27.43
N PHE A 320 -0.59 -1.99 -27.12
CA PHE A 320 -0.88 -0.79 -26.31
C PHE A 320 -1.51 0.36 -27.12
N MET A 321 -1.60 0.25 -28.45
CA MET A 321 -1.94 1.40 -29.31
C MET A 321 -3.37 1.44 -29.87
N ASN A 322 -4.26 0.48 -29.58
CA ASN A 322 -5.61 0.46 -30.16
C ASN A 322 -6.71 0.25 -29.10
N GLY A 323 -7.41 1.32 -28.72
CA GLY A 323 -8.62 1.26 -27.91
C GLY A 323 -9.31 2.60 -27.70
N GLU A 324 -10.13 3.03 -28.67
CA GLU A 324 -11.12 4.10 -28.54
C GLU A 324 -12.37 3.62 -27.77
N GLY A 325 -13.00 4.51 -26.98
CA GLY A 325 -14.32 4.27 -26.36
C GLY A 325 -14.83 5.45 -25.53
N ASP A 326 -15.92 6.06 -25.99
CA ASP A 326 -16.65 7.24 -25.51
C ASP A 326 -17.90 6.83 -24.67
N VAL A 327 -18.29 7.59 -23.63
CA VAL A 327 -19.69 8.06 -23.34
C VAL A 327 -19.84 8.84 -22.01
N ASP A 328 -20.95 9.59 -22.00
CA ASP A 328 -21.26 10.89 -21.43
C ASP A 328 -22.07 10.88 -20.10
N SER A 329 -22.15 12.08 -19.48
CA SER A 329 -23.20 12.62 -18.60
C SER A 329 -23.08 12.46 -17.07
N LEU A 330 -22.80 13.57 -16.36
CA LEU A 330 -23.80 14.46 -15.74
C LEU A 330 -23.13 15.53 -14.85
N ILE A 331 -23.61 16.76 -15.00
CA ILE A 331 -22.97 18.02 -14.61
C ILE A 331 -23.48 18.53 -13.25
N GLY A 332 -22.57 18.90 -12.35
CA GLY A 332 -22.85 19.68 -11.13
C GLY A 332 -21.81 20.78 -10.91
N VAL A 333 -22.25 22.03 -10.74
CA VAL A 333 -21.39 23.23 -10.61
C VAL A 333 -21.16 23.57 -9.14
N GLN A 334 -19.90 23.69 -8.71
CA GLN A 334 -19.51 24.18 -7.38
C GLN A 334 -18.53 25.36 -7.48
N ILE A 335 -18.71 26.39 -6.63
CA ILE A 335 -17.84 27.57 -6.50
C ILE A 335 -17.06 27.47 -5.17
N THR A 336 -15.73 27.45 -5.20
CA THR A 336 -14.91 27.30 -3.97
C THR A 336 -13.63 28.13 -4.03
N TYR A 337 -13.30 28.87 -2.97
CA TYR A 337 -12.02 29.55 -2.77
C TYR A 337 -11.15 28.75 -1.78
N GLY A 338 -9.90 28.44 -2.15
CA GLY A 338 -9.04 27.58 -1.31
C GLY A 338 -7.54 27.83 -1.49
N GLN A 339 -6.78 27.63 -0.39
CA GLN A 339 -5.33 27.58 -0.40
C GLN A 339 -4.86 26.14 -0.13
N GLN A 340 -4.36 25.47 -1.16
CA GLN A 340 -3.91 24.07 -1.08
C GLN A 340 -2.38 24.01 -1.21
N LYS A 341 -1.72 23.29 -0.30
CA LYS A 341 -0.29 22.92 -0.39
C LYS A 341 -0.15 21.40 -0.33
N SER A 342 0.43 20.82 -1.37
CA SER A 342 0.82 19.40 -1.41
C SER A 342 2.33 19.30 -1.65
N GLU A 343 3.00 18.42 -0.91
CA GLU A 343 4.43 18.14 -1.04
C GLU A 343 4.68 16.63 -1.06
N SER A 344 5.37 16.16 -2.10
CA SER A 344 5.75 14.78 -2.31
C SER A 344 7.27 14.68 -2.50
N HIS A 345 7.89 13.70 -1.83
CA HIS A 345 9.32 13.37 -1.94
C HIS A 345 9.50 11.90 -2.35
N SER A 346 10.03 11.73 -3.55
CA SER A 346 10.64 10.56 -4.21
C SER A 346 12.13 10.37 -3.90
N HIS A 347 12.60 9.23 -3.38
CA HIS A 347 14.01 8.85 -3.46
C HIS A 347 14.14 7.40 -3.94
N THR A 348 15.01 7.17 -4.91
CA THR A 348 15.26 5.85 -5.50
C THR A 348 16.76 5.67 -5.76
N GLU A 349 17.31 4.54 -5.36
CA GLU A 349 18.71 4.17 -5.60
C GLU A 349 18.84 2.69 -5.96
N GLY A 350 19.87 2.32 -6.71
CA GLY A 350 20.11 0.92 -7.03
C GLY A 350 21.40 0.64 -7.80
N LYS A 351 21.73 -0.66 -7.90
CA LYS A 351 22.80 -1.19 -8.74
C LYS A 351 22.26 -2.27 -9.69
N THR A 352 22.62 -2.19 -10.97
CA THR A 352 22.42 -3.25 -11.96
C THR A 352 23.79 -3.78 -12.40
N ALA A 353 23.82 -4.92 -13.08
CA ALA A 353 25.06 -5.62 -13.42
C ALA A 353 25.25 -5.68 -14.94
N TYR A 354 26.38 -5.16 -15.42
CA TYR A 354 26.78 -5.18 -16.83
C TYR A 354 27.69 -6.37 -17.10
N LYS A 355 27.18 -7.37 -17.82
CA LYS A 355 27.85 -8.68 -18.00
C LYS A 355 29.15 -8.59 -18.79
N SER A 356 30.15 -9.40 -18.43
CA SER A 356 31.24 -9.76 -19.33
C SER A 356 30.86 -10.92 -20.25
N GLN A 357 31.48 -10.97 -21.43
CA GLN A 357 31.22 -12.00 -22.43
C GLN A 357 32.48 -12.55 -23.08
N VAL A 358 32.54 -13.88 -23.27
CA VAL A 358 33.55 -14.55 -24.09
C VAL A 358 32.86 -15.44 -25.13
N ASN A 359 32.93 -15.06 -26.41
CA ASN A 359 32.15 -15.70 -27.47
C ASN A 359 33.04 -16.23 -28.61
N ALA A 360 32.85 -17.48 -29.01
CA ALA A 360 33.54 -18.06 -30.16
C ALA A 360 32.53 -18.72 -31.13
N GLY A 361 32.67 -18.44 -32.42
CA GLY A 361 32.08 -19.26 -33.49
C GLY A 361 32.72 -20.65 -33.58
N GLY A 362 33.99 -20.75 -33.19
CA GLY A 362 34.69 -22.01 -32.92
C GLY A 362 34.57 -22.41 -31.44
N LYS A 363 35.71 -22.65 -30.81
CA LYS A 363 35.83 -23.09 -29.42
C LYS A 363 36.24 -21.96 -28.48
N VAL A 364 35.79 -22.02 -27.24
CA VAL A 364 36.37 -21.22 -26.15
C VAL A 364 37.24 -22.14 -25.28
N ASN A 365 38.53 -21.83 -25.14
CA ASN A 365 39.46 -22.55 -24.26
C ASN A 365 40.04 -21.59 -23.24
N ILE A 366 39.78 -21.85 -21.95
CA ILE A 366 40.29 -21.03 -20.84
C ILE A 366 41.09 -21.94 -19.91
N MET A 367 42.36 -21.60 -19.69
CA MET A 367 43.29 -22.39 -18.91
C MET A 367 43.97 -21.53 -17.84
N ALA A 368 43.77 -21.89 -16.57
CA ALA A 368 44.42 -21.30 -15.39
C ALA A 368 45.39 -22.32 -14.78
N THR A 369 46.68 -22.26 -15.16
CA THR A 369 47.68 -23.28 -14.77
C THR A 369 49.01 -22.66 -14.36
N GLY A 370 49.76 -23.35 -13.49
CA GLY A 370 51.12 -22.98 -13.12
C GLY A 370 51.28 -22.17 -11.82
N ALA A 371 50.22 -22.03 -11.01
CA ALA A 371 50.27 -21.42 -9.67
C ALA A 371 49.74 -22.31 -8.53
N GLY A 372 49.50 -23.60 -8.78
CA GLY A 372 48.94 -24.51 -7.77
C GLY A 372 47.58 -24.01 -7.27
N LYS A 373 47.44 -23.80 -5.95
CA LYS A 373 46.19 -23.37 -5.29
C LYS A 373 45.67 -21.99 -5.71
N ASP A 374 46.51 -21.14 -6.29
CA ASP A 374 46.07 -19.83 -6.78
C ASP A 374 45.58 -19.88 -8.24
N SER A 375 45.67 -21.05 -8.90
CA SER A 375 45.25 -21.21 -10.30
C SER A 375 43.76 -21.44 -10.42
N ASN A 376 43.01 -20.35 -10.30
CA ASN A 376 41.55 -20.35 -10.31
C ASN A 376 41.00 -19.70 -11.58
N ILE A 377 39.86 -20.21 -12.06
CA ILE A 377 38.99 -19.53 -13.02
C ILE A 377 37.77 -19.00 -12.25
N ASN A 378 37.55 -17.69 -12.27
CA ASN A 378 36.36 -17.06 -11.67
C ASN A 378 35.52 -16.40 -12.75
N ILE A 379 34.24 -16.77 -12.83
CA ILE A 379 33.25 -16.28 -13.79
C ILE A 379 32.07 -15.76 -12.97
N GLU A 380 31.85 -14.45 -12.96
CA GLU A 380 30.86 -13.78 -12.10
C GLU A 380 29.93 -12.90 -12.94
N GLY A 381 28.62 -13.15 -12.91
CA GLY A 381 27.63 -12.46 -13.73
C GLY A 381 27.95 -12.40 -15.24
N SER A 382 28.55 -13.46 -15.80
CA SER A 382 29.19 -13.42 -17.12
C SER A 382 28.76 -14.58 -18.03
N ASP A 383 28.77 -14.35 -19.34
CA ASP A 383 28.36 -15.35 -20.34
C ASP A 383 29.56 -15.83 -21.18
N ILE A 384 29.79 -17.14 -21.26
CA ILE A 384 30.90 -17.76 -22.00
C ILE A 384 30.35 -18.84 -22.93
N SER A 385 30.62 -18.77 -24.24
CA SER A 385 30.05 -19.70 -25.21
C SER A 385 30.95 -19.90 -26.45
N GLY A 386 31.33 -21.15 -26.71
CA GLY A 386 31.89 -21.58 -27.99
C GLY A 386 30.93 -22.50 -28.74
N LYS A 387 30.59 -22.17 -29.99
CA LYS A 387 29.64 -22.94 -30.80
C LYS A 387 30.14 -24.33 -31.21
N GLN A 388 31.46 -24.54 -31.18
CA GLN A 388 32.08 -25.85 -31.40
C GLN A 388 32.65 -26.48 -30.12
N GLY A 389 32.48 -25.81 -28.98
CA GLY A 389 32.79 -26.32 -27.64
C GLY A 389 33.34 -25.27 -26.69
N THR A 390 33.20 -25.51 -25.39
CA THR A 390 33.75 -24.66 -24.33
C THR A 390 34.56 -25.53 -23.37
N THR A 391 35.82 -25.17 -23.11
CA THR A 391 36.74 -25.90 -22.23
C THR A 391 37.29 -24.97 -21.16
N LEU A 392 37.07 -25.30 -19.89
CA LEU A 392 37.66 -24.62 -18.73
C LEU A 392 38.58 -25.59 -17.99
N ILE A 393 39.85 -25.22 -17.81
CA ILE A 393 40.83 -26.04 -17.07
C ILE A 393 41.52 -25.16 -16.03
N ALA A 394 41.47 -25.57 -14.77
CA ALA A 394 42.14 -24.88 -13.66
C ALA A 394 42.91 -25.89 -12.79
N ASP A 395 44.15 -25.58 -12.41
CA ASP A 395 44.91 -26.44 -11.48
C ASP A 395 44.26 -26.49 -10.08
N ASN A 396 43.41 -25.51 -9.74
CA ASN A 396 42.65 -25.48 -8.49
C ASN A 396 41.15 -25.33 -8.75
N GLN A 397 40.56 -24.14 -8.58
CA GLN A 397 39.10 -23.99 -8.60
C GLN A 397 38.54 -23.44 -9.91
N VAL A 398 37.34 -23.89 -10.26
CA VAL A 398 36.48 -23.24 -11.26
C VAL A 398 35.23 -22.72 -10.55
N ASN A 399 35.09 -21.40 -10.49
CA ASN A 399 34.00 -20.70 -9.82
C ASN A 399 33.10 -20.02 -10.87
N ILE A 400 31.84 -20.43 -10.96
CA ILE A 400 30.81 -19.87 -11.84
C ILE A 400 29.68 -19.35 -10.95
N LYS A 401 29.61 -18.03 -10.77
CA LYS A 401 28.75 -17.39 -9.78
C LYS A 401 27.86 -16.31 -10.39
N ALA A 402 26.70 -16.11 -9.80
CA ALA A 402 25.86 -14.96 -10.10
C ALA A 402 26.41 -13.69 -9.43
N THR A 403 26.02 -12.53 -9.96
CA THR A 403 26.26 -11.21 -9.36
C THR A 403 24.96 -10.64 -8.81
N GLU A 404 25.02 -10.00 -7.64
CA GLU A 404 23.88 -9.40 -6.95
C GLU A 404 23.54 -7.99 -7.49
N GLN A 405 22.27 -7.73 -7.74
CA GLN A 405 21.67 -6.42 -8.04
C GLN A 405 20.75 -6.01 -6.90
N ASN A 406 20.66 -4.70 -6.60
CA ASN A 406 19.79 -4.18 -5.55
C ASN A 406 19.02 -2.94 -6.03
N HIS A 407 17.79 -2.77 -5.53
CA HIS A 407 16.96 -1.59 -5.76
C HIS A 407 16.26 -1.17 -4.45
N GLN A 408 16.29 0.12 -4.14
CA GLN A 408 15.66 0.69 -2.97
C GLN A 408 14.78 1.88 -3.37
N GLU A 409 13.53 1.88 -2.91
CA GLU A 409 12.60 2.98 -3.09
C GLU A 409 12.10 3.48 -1.73
N ARG A 410 12.16 4.79 -1.51
CA ARG A 410 11.61 5.46 -0.33
C ARG A 410 10.75 6.62 -0.79
N SER A 411 9.50 6.67 -0.32
CA SER A 411 8.57 7.75 -0.65
C SER A 411 7.91 8.31 0.60
N THR A 412 7.76 9.63 0.66
CA THR A 412 6.96 10.30 1.71
C THR A 412 6.08 11.36 1.10
N ASN A 413 4.82 11.42 1.55
CA ASN A 413 3.85 12.40 1.09
C ASN A 413 3.24 13.13 2.28
N LYS A 414 3.13 14.46 2.18
CA LYS A 414 2.45 15.33 3.15
C LYS A 414 1.52 16.29 2.41
N SER A 415 0.24 16.29 2.75
CA SER A 415 -0.72 17.27 2.25
C SER A 415 -1.34 18.05 3.41
N SER A 416 -1.42 19.37 3.24
CA SER A 416 -2.06 20.28 4.20
C SER A 416 -2.78 21.37 3.41
N GLY A 417 -4.10 21.47 3.55
CA GLY A 417 -4.89 22.52 2.90
C GLY A 417 -5.88 23.13 3.87
N PHE A 418 -6.15 24.41 3.67
CA PHE A 418 -7.19 25.18 4.34
C PHE A 418 -8.07 25.77 3.24
N ASN A 419 -9.32 25.34 3.15
CA ASN A 419 -10.32 25.94 2.26
C ASN A 419 -11.26 26.85 3.07
N ALA A 420 -11.69 27.94 2.45
CA ALA A 420 -12.60 28.93 3.01
C ALA A 420 -13.48 29.45 1.84
N GLY A 421 -14.67 28.90 1.62
CA GLY A 421 -15.51 29.21 0.45
C GLY A 421 -16.96 29.51 0.80
N VAL A 422 -17.61 30.40 0.06
CA VAL A 422 -19.06 30.63 0.19
C VAL A 422 -19.79 29.77 -0.84
N ALA A 423 -20.62 28.82 -0.40
CA ALA A 423 -21.44 28.00 -1.27
C ALA A 423 -22.88 28.54 -1.30
N ILE A 424 -23.41 28.83 -2.50
CA ILE A 424 -24.83 29.11 -2.73
C ILE A 424 -25.36 28.00 -3.64
N LYS A 425 -26.33 27.22 -3.12
CA LYS A 425 -27.02 26.17 -3.88
C LYS A 425 -28.42 26.68 -4.21
N VAL A 426 -28.77 26.77 -5.50
CA VAL A 426 -30.13 27.15 -5.94
C VAL A 426 -30.81 25.93 -6.53
N SER A 427 -31.43 25.14 -5.66
CA SER A 427 -32.52 24.23 -6.01
C SER A 427 -33.38 24.02 -4.76
N ASN A 428 -34.60 24.56 -4.77
CA ASN A 428 -35.66 24.46 -3.76
C ASN A 428 -35.25 24.55 -2.27
N GLY A 429 -34.51 25.61 -1.94
CA GLY A 429 -34.18 26.05 -0.58
C GLY A 429 -32.89 26.87 -0.58
N GLU A 430 -32.97 28.16 -0.28
CA GLU A 430 -31.81 29.08 -0.28
C GLU A 430 -30.88 28.78 0.89
N ALA A 431 -29.64 28.35 0.62
CA ALA A 431 -28.60 28.22 1.63
C ALA A 431 -27.32 28.92 1.14
N ALA A 432 -26.80 29.84 1.95
CA ALA A 432 -25.51 30.50 1.81
C ALA A 432 -24.65 30.14 3.02
N GLY A 433 -23.54 29.42 2.81
CA GLY A 433 -22.67 28.97 3.91
C GLY A 433 -21.19 29.22 3.65
N VAL A 434 -20.43 29.57 4.69
CA VAL A 434 -18.96 29.66 4.66
C VAL A 434 -18.39 28.29 5.02
N THR A 435 -17.83 27.58 4.05
CA THR A 435 -17.12 26.31 4.22
C THR A 435 -15.70 26.58 4.68
N VAL A 436 -15.33 26.19 5.92
CA VAL A 436 -13.93 26.13 6.36
C VAL A 436 -13.52 24.67 6.52
N GLY A 437 -12.55 24.20 5.74
CA GLY A 437 -12.15 22.80 5.70
C GLY A 437 -10.65 22.64 5.73
N GLY A 438 -10.19 21.76 6.64
CA GLY A 438 -8.81 21.37 6.78
C GLY A 438 -8.62 19.94 6.29
N ASN A 439 -7.69 19.73 5.36
CA ASN A 439 -7.25 18.38 5.00
C ASN A 439 -5.82 18.15 5.48
N TYR A 440 -5.60 17.05 6.21
CA TYR A 440 -4.28 16.61 6.67
C TYR A 440 -4.05 15.17 6.23
N GLY A 441 -3.05 14.97 5.36
CA GLY A 441 -2.64 13.65 4.89
C GLY A 441 -1.15 13.41 5.13
N LYS A 442 -0.80 12.24 5.65
CA LYS A 442 0.60 11.78 5.81
C LYS A 442 0.70 10.30 5.41
N GLY A 443 1.68 9.97 4.59
CA GLY A 443 1.97 8.59 4.22
C GLY A 443 3.44 8.38 3.86
N TYR A 444 3.87 7.12 3.89
CA TYR A 444 5.16 6.66 3.39
C TYR A 444 5.05 5.28 2.76
N GLY A 445 5.96 4.98 1.83
CA GLY A 445 6.12 3.67 1.19
C GLY A 445 7.60 3.36 1.00
N ASN A 446 8.00 2.16 1.39
CA ASN A 446 9.37 1.68 1.43
C ASN A 446 9.45 0.35 0.68
N GLY A 447 10.26 0.28 -0.38
CA GLY A 447 10.55 -0.94 -1.14
C GLY A 447 12.04 -1.27 -1.09
N ASP A 448 12.36 -2.56 -0.96
CA ASP A 448 13.71 -3.12 -0.98
C ASP A 448 13.70 -4.38 -1.86
N GLU A 449 14.57 -4.45 -2.86
CA GLU A 449 14.67 -5.57 -3.80
C GLU A 449 16.13 -5.99 -4.01
N THR A 450 16.37 -7.30 -4.04
CA THR A 450 17.66 -7.94 -4.35
C THR A 450 17.42 -9.02 -5.39
N THR A 451 18.09 -8.93 -6.53
CA THR A 451 17.99 -9.93 -7.61
C THR A 451 19.39 -10.40 -8.01
N TYR A 452 19.48 -11.55 -8.70
CA TYR A 452 20.76 -12.11 -9.12
C TYR A 452 20.87 -12.24 -10.64
N VAL A 453 22.01 -11.82 -11.18
CA VAL A 453 22.38 -12.01 -12.58
C VAL A 453 23.28 -13.24 -12.71
N ALA A 454 22.71 -14.32 -13.24
CA ALA A 454 23.38 -15.60 -13.44
C ALA A 454 24.55 -15.51 -14.45
N SER A 455 25.59 -16.31 -14.18
CA SER A 455 26.59 -16.66 -15.20
C SER A 455 26.12 -17.85 -16.04
N HIS A 456 26.45 -17.83 -17.33
CA HIS A 456 26.14 -18.91 -18.26
C HIS A 456 27.40 -19.39 -18.96
N VAL A 457 27.73 -20.67 -18.79
CA VAL A 457 28.92 -21.26 -19.40
C VAL A 457 28.53 -22.40 -20.33
N GLY A 458 28.99 -22.34 -21.57
CA GLY A 458 28.74 -23.35 -22.59
C GLY A 458 27.58 -23.03 -23.53
N ASP A 459 27.27 -23.96 -24.42
CA ASP A 459 26.23 -23.83 -25.44
C ASP A 459 25.46 -25.14 -25.58
N SER A 460 24.12 -25.09 -25.65
CA SER A 460 23.31 -26.33 -25.70
C SER A 460 23.58 -27.20 -26.94
N GLN A 461 24.21 -26.64 -27.98
CA GLN A 461 24.51 -27.34 -29.22
C GLN A 461 25.96 -27.85 -29.30
N SER A 462 26.80 -27.55 -28.31
CA SER A 462 28.21 -27.91 -28.32
C SER A 462 28.66 -28.57 -27.02
N LYS A 463 29.83 -29.22 -27.04
CA LYS A 463 30.37 -29.90 -25.85
C LYS A 463 30.99 -28.89 -24.88
N THR A 464 30.66 -29.03 -23.59
CA THR A 464 31.26 -28.22 -22.51
C THR A 464 32.08 -29.11 -21.59
N VAL A 465 33.32 -28.73 -21.32
CA VAL A 465 34.27 -29.47 -20.49
C VAL A 465 34.77 -28.57 -19.36
N ILE A 466 34.69 -29.05 -18.12
CA ILE A 466 35.21 -28.38 -16.93
C ILE A 466 36.17 -29.34 -16.22
N GLN A 467 37.42 -28.92 -16.03
CA GLN A 467 38.43 -29.66 -15.29
C GLN A 467 38.96 -28.75 -14.18
N ALA A 468 38.58 -29.03 -12.94
CA ALA A 468 39.08 -28.38 -11.75
C ALA A 468 39.98 -29.36 -10.98
N GLY A 469 41.22 -28.97 -10.70
CA GLY A 469 42.11 -29.75 -9.82
C GLY A 469 41.63 -29.79 -8.36
N GLY A 470 40.86 -28.77 -7.95
CA GLY A 470 40.14 -28.63 -6.68
C GLY A 470 38.64 -28.49 -6.92
N ASP A 471 37.99 -27.50 -6.31
CA ASP A 471 36.51 -27.41 -6.33
C ASP A 471 35.93 -26.78 -7.60
N ALA A 472 34.76 -27.27 -8.02
CA ALA A 472 33.87 -26.61 -8.98
C ALA A 472 32.65 -26.02 -8.24
N ASN A 473 32.43 -24.71 -8.33
CA ASN A 473 31.32 -24.02 -7.68
C ASN A 473 30.41 -23.39 -8.73
N ILE A 474 29.11 -23.74 -8.73
CA ILE A 474 28.08 -23.22 -9.65
C ILE A 474 26.97 -22.58 -8.80
N ILE A 475 27.06 -21.27 -8.53
CA ILE A 475 26.20 -20.58 -7.57
C ILE A 475 25.32 -19.56 -8.31
N GLY A 476 24.00 -19.73 -8.25
CA GLY A 476 23.00 -18.95 -8.99
C GLY A 476 23.22 -18.96 -10.51
N SER A 477 23.90 -19.97 -11.05
CA SER A 477 24.46 -19.96 -12.41
C SER A 477 24.27 -21.30 -13.12
N GLN A 478 24.45 -21.30 -14.44
CA GLN A 478 24.15 -22.46 -15.28
C GLN A 478 25.35 -22.86 -16.16
N VAL A 479 25.59 -24.17 -16.22
CA VAL A 479 26.47 -24.80 -17.22
C VAL A 479 25.60 -25.51 -18.24
N LYS A 480 25.83 -25.26 -19.54
CA LYS A 480 25.04 -25.81 -20.65
C LYS A 480 25.94 -26.53 -21.64
N GLY A 481 25.45 -27.61 -22.24
CA GLY A 481 26.20 -28.35 -23.25
C GLY A 481 25.30 -29.33 -23.98
N LYS A 482 25.58 -29.65 -25.24
CA LYS A 482 25.05 -30.86 -25.87
C LYS A 482 25.53 -32.11 -25.14
N ARG A 483 26.82 -32.09 -24.75
CA ARG A 483 27.50 -32.96 -23.79
C ARG A 483 28.11 -32.08 -22.71
N VAL A 484 28.01 -32.45 -21.44
CA VAL A 484 28.79 -31.81 -20.37
C VAL A 484 29.72 -32.83 -19.73
N GLU A 485 31.01 -32.50 -19.63
CA GLU A 485 32.00 -33.30 -18.90
C GLU A 485 32.60 -32.46 -17.77
N LEU A 486 32.53 -32.95 -16.53
CA LEU A 486 33.05 -32.26 -15.36
C LEU A 486 33.92 -33.19 -14.50
N ASN A 487 35.14 -32.74 -14.21
CA ASN A 487 36.01 -33.36 -13.21
C ASN A 487 36.36 -32.33 -12.13
N ALA A 488 36.17 -32.67 -10.86
CA ALA A 488 36.49 -31.80 -9.72
C ALA A 488 36.81 -32.60 -8.45
N GLU A 489 37.45 -31.98 -7.47
CA GLU A 489 37.60 -32.53 -6.12
C GLU A 489 36.26 -32.48 -5.36
N ASN A 490 35.60 -31.32 -5.33
CA ASN A 490 34.24 -31.15 -4.82
C ASN A 490 33.38 -30.39 -5.84
N LEU A 491 32.07 -30.60 -5.82
CA LEU A 491 31.11 -29.92 -6.69
C LEU A 491 30.01 -29.29 -5.82
N ASN A 492 29.90 -27.97 -5.85
CA ASN A 492 28.83 -27.26 -5.13
C ASN A 492 27.93 -26.55 -6.14
N ILE A 493 26.63 -26.86 -6.13
CA ILE A 493 25.63 -26.18 -6.97
C ILE A 493 24.52 -25.63 -6.07
N GLU A 494 24.29 -24.32 -6.12
CA GLU A 494 23.33 -23.65 -5.25
C GLU A 494 22.53 -22.61 -6.02
N SER A 495 21.21 -22.73 -6.02
CA SER A 495 20.30 -21.71 -6.56
C SER A 495 20.15 -20.54 -5.60
N LEU A 496 19.97 -19.34 -6.13
CA LEU A 496 19.78 -18.11 -5.33
C LEU A 496 18.36 -17.56 -5.51
N GLN A 497 17.77 -17.07 -4.43
CA GLN A 497 16.44 -16.47 -4.43
C GLN A 497 16.52 -14.96 -4.64
N ASP A 498 15.82 -14.46 -5.64
CA ASP A 498 15.48 -13.05 -5.76
C ASP A 498 14.51 -12.69 -4.62
N LYS A 499 14.72 -11.56 -3.96
CA LYS A 499 13.98 -11.10 -2.78
C LYS A 499 13.38 -9.71 -3.02
N SER A 500 12.12 -9.52 -2.67
CA SER A 500 11.46 -8.21 -2.70
C SER A 500 10.61 -8.00 -1.44
N ARG A 501 10.69 -6.81 -0.84
CA ARG A 501 9.93 -6.41 0.34
C ARG A 501 9.34 -5.03 0.13
N TYR A 502 8.07 -4.89 0.47
CA TYR A 502 7.39 -3.59 0.47
C TYR A 502 6.61 -3.36 1.76
N TYR A 503 6.72 -2.16 2.30
CA TYR A 503 5.97 -1.70 3.47
C TYR A 503 5.46 -0.27 3.28
N GLY A 504 4.14 -0.10 3.35
CA GLY A 504 3.50 1.19 3.17
C GLY A 504 2.41 1.47 4.20
N LYS A 505 2.29 2.73 4.62
CA LYS A 505 1.19 3.23 5.44
C LYS A 505 0.73 4.58 4.92
N GLN A 506 -0.57 4.74 4.77
CA GLN A 506 -1.17 6.02 4.38
C GLN A 506 -2.34 6.37 5.29
N MET A 507 -2.41 7.63 5.72
CA MET A 507 -3.49 8.19 6.52
C MET A 507 -3.93 9.52 5.92
N ASN A 508 -5.23 9.65 5.65
CA ASN A 508 -5.85 10.86 5.15
C ASN A 508 -7.04 11.23 6.05
N VAL A 509 -7.04 12.46 6.56
CA VAL A 509 -8.14 13.04 7.36
C VAL A 509 -8.65 14.27 6.63
N ASN A 510 -9.90 14.23 6.19
CA ASN A 510 -10.57 15.37 5.56
C ASN A 510 -11.76 15.78 6.44
N GLY A 511 -11.75 17.00 6.97
CA GLY A 511 -12.87 17.55 7.73
C GLY A 511 -13.27 18.92 7.17
N SER A 512 -14.55 19.09 6.83
CA SER A 512 -15.13 20.40 6.52
C SER A 512 -16.15 20.77 7.59
N VAL A 513 -15.99 21.96 8.17
CA VAL A 513 -16.95 22.59 9.07
C VAL A 513 -17.55 23.78 8.31
N THR A 514 -18.83 23.69 7.94
CA THR A 514 -19.55 24.84 7.34
C THR A 514 -20.11 25.71 8.46
N VAL A 515 -19.74 26.99 8.52
CA VAL A 515 -20.30 27.98 9.46
C VAL A 515 -21.14 28.99 8.67
N GLY A 516 -22.42 29.10 9.01
CA GLY A 516 -23.46 29.91 8.36
C GLY A 516 -24.79 29.15 8.29
N TYR A 517 -25.89 29.81 7.89
CA TYR A 517 -27.26 29.27 7.83
C TYR A 517 -27.27 27.87 7.17
N GLY A 518 -27.27 26.82 8.00
CA GLY A 518 -27.03 25.41 7.64
C GLY A 518 -25.58 24.96 7.83
N ALA A 519 -25.19 24.54 9.05
CA ALA A 519 -23.88 23.91 9.28
C ALA A 519 -23.94 22.43 8.92
N SER A 520 -23.01 21.95 8.10
CA SER A 520 -22.73 20.52 7.95
C SER A 520 -21.36 20.22 8.54
N VAL A 521 -21.29 19.25 9.45
CA VAL A 521 -20.05 18.64 9.89
C VAL A 521 -19.89 17.38 9.05
N GLY A 522 -19.03 17.46 8.03
CA GLY A 522 -18.66 16.34 7.17
C GLY A 522 -17.21 15.96 7.41
N GLY A 523 -16.96 14.73 7.86
CA GLY A 523 -15.61 14.21 8.11
C GLY A 523 -15.41 12.86 7.44
N SER A 524 -14.29 12.69 6.72
CA SER A 524 -13.81 11.38 6.28
C SER A 524 -12.42 11.09 6.82
N PHE A 525 -12.27 9.90 7.40
CA PHE A 525 -11.00 9.36 7.91
C PHE A 525 -10.70 8.08 7.15
N ASN A 526 -9.57 8.02 6.45
CA ASN A 526 -9.13 6.82 5.74
C ASN A 526 -7.70 6.45 6.17
N LYS A 527 -7.47 5.18 6.50
CA LYS A 527 -6.16 4.64 6.89
C LYS A 527 -5.91 3.30 6.19
N SER A 528 -4.82 3.20 5.45
CA SER A 528 -4.40 1.96 4.78
C SER A 528 -2.98 1.52 5.20
N LYS A 529 -2.76 0.20 5.18
CA LYS A 529 -1.48 -0.46 5.44
C LYS A 529 -1.28 -1.56 4.40
N ILE A 530 -0.07 -1.68 3.85
CA ILE A 530 0.34 -2.73 2.92
C ILE A 530 1.67 -3.32 3.38
N ASN A 531 1.78 -4.64 3.35
CA ASN A 531 3.02 -5.39 3.52
C ASN A 531 3.11 -6.43 2.41
N ALA A 532 4.24 -6.51 1.72
CA ALA A 532 4.55 -7.56 0.76
C ALA A 532 5.96 -8.12 1.01
N ASP A 533 6.13 -9.42 0.85
CA ASP A 533 7.39 -10.14 0.99
C ASP A 533 7.42 -11.28 -0.03
N HIS A 534 8.48 -11.31 -0.84
CA HIS A 534 8.70 -12.24 -1.93
C HIS A 534 10.12 -12.79 -1.84
N ALA A 535 10.27 -14.10 -1.97
CA ALA A 535 11.54 -14.78 -2.14
C ALA A 535 11.34 -15.96 -3.11
N SER A 536 11.95 -15.90 -4.29
CA SER A 536 11.80 -16.96 -5.28
C SER A 536 13.05 -17.14 -6.15
N ILE A 537 13.36 -18.39 -6.49
CA ILE A 537 14.39 -18.70 -7.49
C ILE A 537 13.85 -18.35 -8.87
N ASN A 538 14.46 -17.34 -9.49
CA ASN A 538 14.12 -16.92 -10.85
C ASN A 538 14.85 -17.74 -11.90
N GLU A 539 16.14 -18.04 -11.67
CA GLU A 539 16.95 -18.92 -12.50
C GLU A 539 17.59 -20.01 -11.63
N GLN A 540 17.20 -21.27 -11.88
CA GLN A 540 17.72 -22.42 -11.14
C GLN A 540 19.18 -22.68 -11.54
N ALA A 541 20.06 -22.84 -10.55
CA ALA A 541 21.45 -23.22 -10.76
C ALA A 541 21.54 -24.70 -11.13
N GLY A 542 22.42 -25.02 -12.08
CA GLY A 542 22.49 -26.39 -12.56
C GLY A 542 23.40 -26.66 -13.76
N ILE A 543 23.52 -27.94 -14.05
CA ILE A 543 24.16 -28.47 -15.26
C ILE A 543 23.05 -28.99 -16.18
N TYR A 544 22.96 -28.43 -17.39
CA TYR A 544 21.92 -28.72 -18.36
C TYR A 544 22.53 -29.28 -19.64
N ALA A 545 22.45 -30.60 -19.79
CA ALA A 545 23.00 -31.34 -20.92
C ALA A 545 21.95 -31.64 -22.01
N GLY A 546 22.40 -31.78 -23.25
CA GLY A 546 21.57 -32.17 -24.40
C GLY A 546 21.50 -33.68 -24.59
N ASP A 547 21.25 -34.09 -25.83
CA ASP A 547 21.10 -35.48 -26.27
C ASP A 547 22.35 -36.36 -26.16
N GLU A 548 23.50 -35.76 -25.83
CA GLU A 548 24.74 -36.48 -25.55
C GLU A 548 24.98 -36.67 -24.04
N GLY A 549 24.08 -36.19 -23.18
CA GLY A 549 24.10 -36.42 -21.73
C GLY A 549 25.23 -35.72 -20.99
N TYR A 550 25.50 -36.14 -19.76
CA TYR A 550 26.65 -35.68 -18.97
C TYR A 550 27.57 -36.80 -18.47
N ASP A 551 28.84 -36.46 -18.28
CA ASP A 551 29.85 -37.21 -17.51
C ASP A 551 30.30 -36.33 -16.35
N ILE A 552 30.00 -36.71 -15.13
CA ILE A 552 30.39 -35.92 -13.97
C ILE A 552 31.09 -36.84 -12.99
N ASN A 553 32.38 -36.57 -12.76
CA ASN A 553 33.20 -37.28 -11.78
C ASN A 553 33.73 -36.29 -10.74
N VAL A 554 33.28 -36.46 -9.49
CA VAL A 554 33.63 -35.61 -8.37
C VAL A 554 34.39 -36.44 -7.35
N ASN A 555 35.66 -36.15 -7.06
CA ASN A 555 36.49 -37.06 -6.29
C ASN A 555 36.04 -37.21 -4.82
N LYS A 556 35.39 -36.23 -4.20
CA LYS A 556 35.06 -36.26 -2.76
C LYS A 556 33.60 -35.99 -2.44
N HIS A 557 33.10 -34.79 -2.73
CA HIS A 557 31.80 -34.39 -2.25
C HIS A 557 31.02 -33.54 -3.22
N THR A 558 29.73 -33.83 -3.35
CA THR A 558 28.78 -33.01 -4.09
C THR A 558 27.71 -32.44 -3.16
N ASP A 559 27.46 -31.13 -3.24
CA ASP A 559 26.38 -30.46 -2.50
C ASP A 559 25.42 -29.75 -3.46
N LEU A 560 24.12 -30.07 -3.38
CA LEU A 560 23.08 -29.54 -4.27
C LEU A 560 21.99 -28.81 -3.47
N LYS A 561 21.82 -27.50 -3.68
CA LYS A 561 20.79 -26.68 -3.01
C LYS A 561 19.83 -26.02 -3.99
N GLY A 562 18.58 -26.48 -4.01
CA GLY A 562 17.62 -26.18 -5.06
C GLY A 562 18.20 -26.36 -6.47
N ALA A 563 19.13 -27.30 -6.66
CA ALA A 563 20.02 -27.37 -7.82
C ALA A 563 19.79 -28.61 -8.67
N LEU A 564 19.94 -28.47 -9.99
CA LEU A 564 19.60 -29.52 -10.95
C LEU A 564 20.82 -29.96 -11.78
N ILE A 565 21.03 -31.28 -11.88
CA ILE A 565 21.91 -31.88 -12.88
C ILE A 565 21.02 -32.69 -13.82
N THR A 566 20.87 -32.22 -15.04
CA THR A 566 19.89 -32.79 -15.96
C THR A 566 20.40 -32.91 -17.40
N SER A 567 19.74 -33.76 -18.18
CA SER A 567 19.93 -34.00 -19.59
C SER A 567 18.59 -34.05 -20.32
N THR A 568 18.59 -34.31 -21.62
CA THR A 568 17.35 -34.66 -22.31
C THR A 568 16.85 -36.06 -21.93
N GLN A 569 15.55 -36.31 -22.13
CA GLN A 569 14.97 -37.65 -21.93
C GLN A 569 15.67 -38.69 -22.81
N LYS A 570 16.07 -38.28 -24.02
CA LYS A 570 16.79 -39.13 -24.97
C LYS A 570 18.14 -39.58 -24.42
N ALA A 571 18.90 -38.67 -23.80
CA ALA A 571 20.20 -39.01 -23.23
C ALA A 571 20.11 -40.05 -22.10
N GLU A 572 19.08 -39.94 -21.25
CA GLU A 572 18.82 -40.92 -20.20
C GLU A 572 18.39 -42.28 -20.78
N ALA A 573 17.46 -42.29 -21.74
CA ALA A 573 17.02 -43.52 -22.40
C ALA A 573 18.15 -44.23 -23.17
N ASP A 574 19.08 -43.46 -23.74
CA ASP A 574 20.27 -43.96 -24.44
C ASP A 574 21.41 -44.35 -23.46
N GLY A 575 21.26 -44.16 -22.15
CA GLY A 575 22.27 -44.49 -21.13
C GLY A 575 23.53 -43.63 -21.18
N LYS A 576 23.43 -42.38 -21.63
CA LYS A 576 24.58 -41.48 -21.84
C LYS A 576 24.95 -40.63 -20.61
N ASN A 577 24.09 -40.62 -19.60
CA ASN A 577 24.33 -39.92 -18.36
C ASN A 577 25.18 -40.80 -17.43
N HIS A 578 26.20 -40.22 -16.83
CA HIS A 578 26.99 -40.83 -15.78
C HIS A 578 27.36 -39.78 -14.74
N PHE A 579 27.13 -40.10 -13.47
CA PHE A 579 27.51 -39.26 -12.36
C PHE A 579 28.18 -40.12 -11.28
N SER A 580 29.35 -39.71 -10.80
CA SER A 580 30.08 -40.41 -9.74
C SER A 580 30.66 -39.44 -8.71
N THR A 581 30.53 -39.79 -7.43
CA THR A 581 31.03 -39.02 -6.29
C THR A 581 31.35 -39.91 -5.10
N ASP A 582 32.21 -39.49 -4.16
CA ASP A 582 32.40 -40.27 -2.93
C ASP A 582 31.22 -40.07 -1.95
N SER A 583 30.65 -38.87 -1.89
CA SER A 583 29.49 -38.56 -1.05
C SER A 583 28.66 -37.40 -1.62
N ILE A 584 27.36 -37.37 -1.36
CA ILE A 584 26.44 -36.32 -1.83
C ILE A 584 25.46 -35.86 -0.74
N THR A 585 25.24 -34.54 -0.69
CA THR A 585 24.16 -33.88 0.05
C THR A 585 23.24 -33.13 -0.91
N HIS A 586 21.96 -33.06 -0.55
CA HIS A 586 21.03 -32.20 -1.25
C HIS A 586 19.99 -31.61 -0.30
N SER A 587 19.52 -30.41 -0.64
CA SER A 587 18.38 -29.76 0.00
C SER A 587 17.57 -28.98 -1.01
N ASP A 588 16.27 -28.91 -0.81
CA ASP A 588 15.39 -28.06 -1.62
C ASP A 588 15.37 -26.62 -1.10
N ILE A 589 14.86 -25.69 -1.91
CA ILE A 589 14.65 -24.30 -1.50
C ILE A 589 13.16 -23.98 -1.53
N GLU A 590 12.63 -23.53 -0.40
CA GLU A 590 11.24 -23.07 -0.28
C GLU A 590 11.12 -21.63 -0.78
N ASN A 591 10.24 -21.42 -1.75
CA ASN A 591 9.91 -20.10 -2.28
C ASN A 591 8.57 -19.64 -1.74
N HIS A 592 8.42 -18.33 -1.56
CA HIS A 592 7.17 -17.72 -1.13
C HIS A 592 6.94 -16.35 -1.77
N SER A 593 5.67 -16.00 -1.94
CA SER A 593 5.23 -14.70 -2.42
C SER A 593 3.96 -14.35 -1.66
N ASN A 594 4.06 -13.40 -0.74
CA ASN A 594 2.98 -13.06 0.18
C ASN A 594 2.75 -11.56 0.17
N TYR A 595 1.50 -11.13 0.03
CA TYR A 595 1.12 -9.74 0.30
C TYR A 595 -0.17 -9.67 1.12
N SER A 596 -0.26 -8.61 1.92
CA SER A 596 -1.44 -8.27 2.70
C SER A 596 -1.62 -6.75 2.73
N GLY A 597 -2.78 -6.31 2.28
CA GLY A 597 -3.23 -4.94 2.39
C GLY A 597 -4.56 -4.86 3.12
N SER A 598 -4.72 -3.81 3.92
CA SER A 598 -5.96 -3.51 4.62
C SER A 598 -6.18 -2.01 4.65
N SER A 599 -7.43 -1.58 4.44
CA SER A 599 -7.85 -0.20 4.66
C SER A 599 -9.14 -0.15 5.45
N PHE A 600 -9.30 0.96 6.16
CA PHE A 600 -10.52 1.32 6.87
C PHE A 600 -10.84 2.78 6.59
N GLY A 601 -12.12 3.05 6.29
CA GLY A 601 -12.62 4.36 5.94
C GLY A 601 -13.91 4.70 6.67
N VAL A 602 -13.95 5.80 7.41
CA VAL A 602 -15.17 6.33 8.05
C VAL A 602 -15.60 7.59 7.32
N SER A 603 -16.89 7.74 7.03
CA SER A 603 -17.50 8.96 6.50
C SER A 603 -18.79 9.27 7.25
N GLY A 604 -18.94 10.49 7.73
CA GLY A 604 -20.19 10.94 8.35
C GLY A 604 -20.46 12.40 8.00
N SER A 605 -21.71 12.72 7.69
CA SER A 605 -22.20 14.09 7.55
C SER A 605 -23.41 14.30 8.47
N VAL A 606 -23.28 15.21 9.43
CA VAL A 606 -24.42 15.71 10.22
C VAL A 606 -24.76 17.10 9.68
N SER A 607 -25.92 17.26 9.05
CA SER A 607 -26.44 18.57 8.62
C SER A 607 -27.38 19.14 9.68
N ALA A 608 -26.98 20.23 10.32
CA ALA A 608 -27.73 20.94 11.36
C ALA A 608 -27.62 22.46 11.14
N ASN A 609 -28.72 23.16 10.92
CA ASN A 609 -28.70 24.62 10.91
C ASN A 609 -28.77 25.18 12.33
N PHE A 610 -27.65 25.74 12.82
CA PHE A 610 -27.53 26.27 14.18
C PHE A 610 -27.97 27.74 14.32
N GLU A 611 -28.39 28.40 13.24
CA GLU A 611 -28.72 29.84 13.26
C GLU A 611 -30.21 30.18 13.43
N THR A 612 -31.12 29.22 13.33
CA THR A 612 -32.47 29.40 13.91
C THR A 612 -32.41 29.00 15.38
N PRO A 613 -32.96 29.79 16.33
CA PRO A 613 -33.01 29.37 17.72
C PRO A 613 -33.65 27.98 17.76
N PHE A 614 -33.00 27.04 18.45
CA PHE A 614 -33.54 25.69 18.65
C PHE A 614 -34.76 25.67 19.62
N GLY A 615 -35.58 26.73 19.55
CA GLY A 615 -36.90 26.88 20.15
C GLY A 615 -37.99 26.34 19.23
N GLU A 616 -39.25 26.44 19.66
CA GLU A 616 -40.44 25.91 18.96
C GLU A 616 -40.66 26.38 17.50
N ASN A 617 -39.85 27.32 16.97
CA ASN A 617 -40.08 27.97 15.68
C ASN A 617 -38.89 27.86 14.68
N GLY A 618 -38.04 26.84 14.79
CA GLY A 618 -36.90 26.64 13.85
C GLY A 618 -37.34 26.26 12.43
N ALA A 619 -36.47 26.39 11.43
CA ALA A 619 -36.76 25.86 10.09
C ALA A 619 -36.52 24.33 10.03
N PRO A 620 -37.18 23.57 9.14
CA PRO A 620 -36.88 22.15 8.93
C PRO A 620 -35.47 21.91 8.38
N GLN A 621 -34.72 20.95 8.94
CA GLN A 621 -33.34 20.62 8.55
C GLN A 621 -33.18 19.28 7.79
N SER A 622 -34.26 18.50 7.64
CA SER A 622 -34.33 17.30 6.80
C SER A 622 -35.76 17.07 6.30
N GLY A 623 -35.97 16.04 5.49
CA GLY A 623 -37.30 15.62 5.01
C GLY A 623 -38.19 14.93 6.06
N LYS A 624 -37.77 14.89 7.34
CA LYS A 624 -38.51 14.26 8.44
C LYS A 624 -39.80 15.02 8.74
N GLN A 625 -40.94 14.32 8.83
CA GLN A 625 -42.25 14.91 9.08
C GLN A 625 -42.44 15.22 10.59
N ALA A 626 -43.06 16.37 10.90
CA ALA A 626 -43.37 16.79 12.26
C ALA A 626 -44.47 15.90 12.86
N VAL A 627 -44.36 15.69 14.17
CA VAL A 627 -45.40 15.08 15.00
C VAL A 627 -45.77 16.03 16.12
N ASP A 628 -46.98 15.92 16.64
CA ASP A 628 -47.41 16.69 17.82
C ASP A 628 -46.93 16.06 19.14
N ASP A 629 -47.25 16.69 20.26
CA ASP A 629 -46.94 16.21 21.62
C ASP A 629 -47.51 14.80 21.91
N ASP A 630 -48.42 14.30 21.08
CA ASP A 630 -49.04 12.98 21.16
C ASP A 630 -48.46 11.99 20.11
N GLY A 631 -47.50 12.42 19.28
CA GLY A 631 -46.83 11.61 18.26
C GLY A 631 -47.59 11.43 16.93
N ASN A 632 -48.67 12.19 16.68
CA ASN A 632 -49.43 12.10 15.42
C ASN A 632 -48.80 12.97 14.33
N LEU A 633 -48.75 12.47 13.09
CA LEU A 633 -48.23 13.21 11.94
C LEU A 633 -49.00 14.51 11.72
N ILE A 634 -48.26 15.61 11.60
CA ILE A 634 -48.83 16.92 11.33
C ILE A 634 -48.83 17.18 9.82
N TYR A 635 -49.94 17.70 9.33
CA TYR A 635 -50.16 18.16 7.97
C TYR A 635 -50.59 19.62 7.98
N ARG A 636 -50.60 20.24 6.80
CA ARG A 636 -51.00 21.61 6.58
C ARG A 636 -52.13 21.61 5.56
N ASN A 637 -53.30 22.10 5.95
CA ASN A 637 -54.50 22.11 5.09
C ASN A 637 -54.36 23.14 3.96
N ASP A 638 -55.31 23.17 3.02
CA ASP A 638 -55.31 24.11 1.87
C ASP A 638 -55.33 25.60 2.26
N ARG A 639 -55.58 25.92 3.54
CA ARG A 639 -55.57 27.28 4.10
C ARG A 639 -54.26 27.59 4.85
N GLY A 640 -53.35 26.63 4.95
CA GLY A 640 -52.06 26.80 5.62
C GLY A 640 -52.05 26.49 7.12
N GLU A 641 -53.17 26.00 7.68
CA GLU A 641 -53.33 25.69 9.10
C GLU A 641 -52.88 24.26 9.41
N LEU A 642 -52.36 24.02 10.63
CA LEU A 642 -51.93 22.69 11.06
C LEU A 642 -53.16 21.79 11.31
N THR A 643 -53.12 20.59 10.74
CA THR A 643 -54.16 19.58 10.89
C THR A 643 -53.52 18.20 11.08
N ARG A 644 -54.27 17.29 11.71
CA ARG A 644 -53.90 15.87 11.86
C ARG A 644 -54.46 15.02 10.71
N GLU A 645 -55.27 15.59 9.83
CA GLU A 645 -55.89 14.87 8.72
C GLU A 645 -54.97 14.86 7.51
N ALA A 646 -54.66 13.67 6.98
CA ALA A 646 -53.83 13.53 5.78
C ALA A 646 -54.54 14.00 4.50
N LYS A 647 -55.88 14.14 4.52
CA LYS A 647 -56.71 14.59 3.40
C LYS A 647 -57.72 15.63 3.86
N ASN A 648 -58.07 16.57 2.99
CA ASN A 648 -59.11 17.56 3.24
C ASN A 648 -60.53 16.98 3.05
N ALA A 649 -61.56 17.77 3.37
CA ALA A 649 -62.97 17.40 3.22
C ALA A 649 -63.42 17.07 1.77
N GLN A 650 -62.56 17.28 0.78
CA GLN A 650 -62.79 17.00 -0.64
C GLN A 650 -61.96 15.80 -1.14
N GLY A 651 -61.22 15.11 -0.25
CA GLY A 651 -60.44 13.92 -0.57
C GLY A 651 -59.04 14.17 -1.16
N LYS A 652 -58.56 15.41 -1.20
CA LYS A 652 -57.19 15.78 -1.63
C LYS A 652 -56.20 15.72 -0.46
N ASP A 653 -54.97 15.29 -0.73
CA ASP A 653 -53.92 15.18 0.29
C ASP A 653 -53.51 16.56 0.84
N ASN A 654 -53.51 16.71 2.17
CA ASN A 654 -52.96 17.86 2.87
C ASN A 654 -51.42 17.79 2.82
N ALA A 655 -50.75 18.95 2.78
CA ALA A 655 -49.29 19.01 2.66
C ALA A 655 -48.61 18.54 3.96
N LYS A 656 -47.54 17.74 3.87
CA LYS A 656 -46.80 17.29 5.07
C LYS A 656 -46.11 18.47 5.77
N GLN A 657 -46.31 18.60 7.09
CA GLN A 657 -45.53 19.56 7.89
C GLN A 657 -44.19 18.92 8.24
N LEU A 658 -43.07 19.50 7.83
CA LEU A 658 -41.75 18.99 8.21
C LEU A 658 -41.41 19.34 9.67
N ALA A 659 -40.67 18.45 10.35
CA ALA A 659 -40.13 18.65 11.68
C ALA A 659 -39.17 19.84 11.68
N THR A 660 -39.11 20.59 12.77
CA THR A 660 -38.35 21.84 12.88
C THR A 660 -37.38 21.81 14.05
N GLY A 661 -36.31 22.59 14.01
CA GLY A 661 -35.32 22.62 15.11
C GLY A 661 -34.57 21.29 15.27
N TRP A 662 -34.22 20.89 16.52
CA TRP A 662 -33.44 19.67 16.79
C TRP A 662 -34.10 18.38 16.28
N ASP A 663 -35.43 18.37 16.15
CA ASP A 663 -36.19 17.18 15.76
C ASP A 663 -36.05 16.84 14.26
N SER A 664 -35.43 17.74 13.49
CA SER A 664 -35.22 17.63 12.06
C SER A 664 -33.83 17.14 11.65
N LEU A 665 -32.97 16.73 12.60
CA LEU A 665 -31.64 16.17 12.31
C LEU A 665 -31.71 14.68 11.92
N ASP A 666 -30.93 14.32 10.90
CA ASP A 666 -30.68 12.93 10.47
C ASP A 666 -29.16 12.70 10.37
N GLY A 667 -28.67 11.55 10.83
CA GLY A 667 -27.24 11.35 11.11
C GLY A 667 -26.72 10.01 10.60
N ASN A 668 -26.42 9.93 9.30
CA ASN A 668 -25.80 8.74 8.73
C ASN A 668 -24.26 8.83 8.85
N MET A 669 -23.70 7.97 9.71
CA MET A 669 -22.27 7.66 9.77
C MET A 669 -22.05 6.27 9.16
N SER A 670 -21.31 6.19 8.06
CA SER A 670 -20.97 4.94 7.39
C SER A 670 -19.47 4.61 7.54
N ALA A 671 -19.17 3.34 7.78
CA ALA A 671 -17.81 2.82 7.91
C ALA A 671 -17.60 1.70 6.89
N GLY A 672 -16.50 1.76 6.15
CA GLY A 672 -16.11 0.76 5.16
C GLY A 672 -14.78 0.13 5.49
N TYR A 673 -14.64 -1.13 5.10
CA TYR A 673 -13.43 -1.92 5.25
C TYR A 673 -13.08 -2.54 3.90
N GLY A 674 -11.78 -2.68 3.63
CA GLY A 674 -11.28 -3.40 2.47
C GLY A 674 -10.01 -4.15 2.83
N SER A 675 -9.86 -5.35 2.29
CA SER A 675 -8.63 -6.13 2.42
C SER A 675 -8.34 -6.89 1.15
N ASP A 676 -7.07 -6.94 0.80
CA ASP A 676 -6.59 -7.80 -0.26
C ASP A 676 -5.37 -8.57 0.23
N LYS A 677 -5.31 -9.87 -0.10
CA LYS A 677 -4.23 -10.75 0.32
C LYS A 677 -4.01 -11.83 -0.74
N SER A 678 -2.75 -12.12 -1.00
CA SER A 678 -2.33 -13.31 -1.73
C SER A 678 -1.19 -13.99 -0.98
N SER A 679 -1.14 -15.30 -1.08
CA SER A 679 -0.08 -16.13 -0.54
C SER A 679 0.16 -17.28 -1.51
N GLN A 680 1.40 -17.37 -1.98
CA GLN A 680 1.88 -18.44 -2.82
C GLN A 680 3.11 -19.04 -2.17
N SER A 681 3.22 -20.36 -2.24
CA SER A 681 4.43 -21.08 -1.89
C SER A 681 4.70 -22.16 -2.92
N SER A 682 5.98 -22.45 -3.11
CA SER A 682 6.46 -23.51 -3.98
C SER A 682 7.82 -23.97 -3.48
N VAL A 683 8.35 -25.03 -4.09
CA VAL A 683 9.65 -25.57 -3.72
C VAL A 683 10.45 -25.76 -5.00
N THR A 684 11.67 -25.23 -5.02
CA THR A 684 12.65 -25.57 -6.04
C THR A 684 13.41 -26.79 -5.57
N LYS A 685 13.19 -27.91 -6.27
CA LYS A 685 13.78 -29.20 -5.92
C LYS A 685 15.23 -29.31 -6.35
N SER A 686 16.04 -29.97 -5.54
CA SER A 686 17.34 -30.49 -5.97
C SER A 686 17.17 -31.87 -6.61
N GLY A 687 17.97 -32.18 -7.63
CA GLY A 687 17.95 -33.53 -8.21
C GLY A 687 18.94 -33.79 -9.33
N ILE A 688 19.12 -35.08 -9.62
CA ILE A 688 19.93 -35.61 -10.72
C ILE A 688 19.05 -36.51 -11.59
N ASN A 689 18.99 -36.27 -12.90
CA ASN A 689 18.05 -36.96 -13.79
C ASN A 689 18.53 -38.31 -14.35
N THR A 690 19.33 -39.06 -13.58
CA THR A 690 19.81 -40.37 -14.02
C THR A 690 19.73 -41.42 -12.94
N ALA A 691 19.53 -42.68 -13.35
CA ALA A 691 19.76 -43.83 -12.47
C ALA A 691 21.25 -44.24 -12.39
N ASN A 692 22.10 -43.77 -13.31
CA ASN A 692 23.52 -44.10 -13.36
C ASN A 692 24.35 -43.18 -12.43
N ILE A 693 24.04 -43.25 -11.13
CA ILE A 693 24.71 -42.52 -10.05
C ILE A 693 25.56 -43.51 -9.25
N GLU A 694 26.86 -43.27 -9.15
CA GLU A 694 27.80 -44.04 -8.34
C GLU A 694 28.22 -43.24 -7.09
N ILE A 695 27.95 -43.78 -5.91
CA ILE A 695 28.46 -43.26 -4.62
C ILE A 695 29.58 -44.20 -4.18
N ARG A 696 30.83 -43.74 -4.19
CA ARG A 696 32.01 -44.59 -4.00
C ARG A 696 32.39 -44.82 -2.54
N ASP A 697 32.06 -43.91 -1.63
CA ASP A 697 32.37 -44.01 -0.20
C ASP A 697 31.08 -43.97 0.64
N GLU A 698 30.44 -45.14 0.76
CA GLU A 698 29.24 -45.33 1.56
C GLU A 698 29.44 -44.94 3.04
N LYS A 699 30.66 -45.09 3.56
CA LYS A 699 30.97 -44.73 4.95
C LYS A 699 30.98 -43.21 5.10
N ALA A 700 31.68 -42.49 4.23
CA ALA A 700 31.66 -41.03 4.22
C ALA A 700 30.26 -40.47 3.97
N GLN A 701 29.48 -41.14 3.11
CA GLN A 701 28.07 -40.82 2.88
C GLN A 701 27.26 -40.90 4.18
N PHE A 702 27.31 -42.04 4.88
CA PHE A 702 26.58 -42.24 6.13
C PHE A 702 27.05 -41.30 7.25
N GLU A 703 28.35 -41.07 7.39
CA GLU A 703 28.90 -40.15 8.39
C GLU A 703 28.46 -38.69 8.16
N LYS A 704 28.27 -38.27 6.91
CA LYS A 704 27.83 -36.91 6.56
C LYS A 704 26.33 -36.71 6.68
N THR A 705 25.52 -37.69 6.23
CA THR A 705 24.06 -37.49 6.06
C THR A 705 23.22 -38.34 7.00
N GLY A 706 23.79 -39.34 7.66
CA GLY A 706 23.06 -40.36 8.41
C GLY A 706 22.23 -41.30 7.52
N LYS A 707 22.45 -41.28 6.20
CA LYS A 707 21.72 -42.10 5.22
C LYS A 707 22.69 -42.98 4.44
N THR A 708 22.23 -44.17 4.07
CA THR A 708 22.91 -45.09 3.15
C THR A 708 22.93 -44.53 1.72
N ALA A 709 23.78 -45.09 0.85
CA ALA A 709 23.81 -44.70 -0.56
C ALA A 709 22.45 -44.95 -1.23
N GLU A 710 21.79 -46.08 -0.94
CA GLU A 710 20.48 -46.44 -1.48
C GLU A 710 19.39 -45.43 -1.12
N GLU A 711 19.30 -45.02 0.14
CA GLU A 711 18.31 -44.02 0.61
C GLU A 711 18.54 -42.65 -0.05
N VAL A 712 19.79 -42.30 -0.33
CA VAL A 712 20.14 -41.06 -1.02
C VAL A 712 19.77 -41.14 -2.50
N LEU A 713 20.02 -42.27 -3.17
CA LEU A 713 19.66 -42.51 -4.57
C LEU A 713 18.16 -42.39 -4.82
N GLU A 714 17.33 -42.91 -3.91
CA GLU A 714 15.86 -42.78 -4.00
C GLU A 714 15.37 -41.33 -3.91
N THR A 715 16.11 -40.48 -3.20
CA THR A 715 15.68 -39.10 -2.92
C THR A 715 16.27 -38.07 -3.87
N ILE A 716 17.47 -38.33 -4.41
CA ILE A 716 18.14 -37.42 -5.33
C ILE A 716 17.72 -37.60 -6.79
N LYS A 717 17.27 -38.79 -7.16
CA LYS A 717 16.83 -39.05 -8.53
C LYS A 717 15.60 -38.22 -8.85
N THR A 718 15.60 -37.56 -10.00
CA THR A 718 14.47 -36.79 -10.50
C THR A 718 14.13 -37.13 -11.95
N ASP A 719 12.87 -37.00 -12.34
CA ASP A 719 12.44 -37.14 -13.75
C ASP A 719 12.50 -35.80 -14.51
N ILE A 720 13.02 -34.74 -13.87
CA ILE A 720 13.16 -33.43 -14.50
C ILE A 720 14.26 -33.50 -15.56
N THR A 721 13.88 -33.28 -16.80
CA THR A 721 14.77 -33.23 -17.97
C THR A 721 15.11 -31.78 -18.32
N THR A 722 16.09 -31.56 -19.18
CA THR A 722 16.46 -30.22 -19.64
C THR A 722 15.27 -29.50 -20.31
N GLU A 723 14.39 -30.25 -20.97
CA GLU A 723 13.18 -29.75 -21.61
C GLU A 723 12.09 -29.36 -20.59
N THR A 724 12.00 -30.08 -19.46
CA THR A 724 10.96 -29.84 -18.44
C THR A 724 11.44 -29.00 -17.26
N ALA A 725 12.74 -28.71 -17.15
CA ALA A 725 13.34 -28.01 -16.01
C ALA A 725 12.71 -26.64 -15.73
N ALA A 726 12.43 -25.84 -16.76
CA ALA A 726 11.81 -24.53 -16.59
C ALA A 726 10.44 -24.62 -15.89
N GLN A 727 9.66 -25.66 -16.22
CA GLN A 727 8.33 -25.89 -15.65
C GLN A 727 8.39 -26.39 -14.20
N HIS A 728 9.49 -27.04 -13.82
CA HIS A 728 9.71 -27.60 -12.47
C HIS A 728 10.67 -26.76 -11.63
N SER A 729 10.99 -25.54 -12.07
CA SER A 729 11.91 -24.62 -11.39
C SER A 729 11.42 -24.20 -10.01
N GLY A 730 10.12 -24.35 -9.72
CA GLY A 730 9.51 -23.85 -8.49
C GLY A 730 9.43 -22.33 -8.44
N LYS A 731 9.70 -21.62 -9.56
CA LYS A 731 9.60 -20.16 -9.63
C LYS A 731 8.18 -19.68 -9.30
N LEU A 732 8.07 -18.61 -8.51
CA LEU A 732 6.85 -17.85 -8.27
C LEU A 732 6.97 -16.50 -8.97
N GLU A 733 5.88 -16.08 -9.61
CA GLU A 733 5.79 -14.71 -10.13
C GLU A 733 5.42 -13.75 -8.98
N ASN A 734 6.07 -12.59 -8.92
CA ASN A 734 5.70 -11.56 -7.96
C ASN A 734 4.41 -10.85 -8.40
N GLN A 735 3.29 -11.22 -7.78
CA GLN A 735 1.97 -10.65 -8.09
C GLN A 735 1.68 -9.34 -7.34
N PHE A 736 2.61 -8.84 -6.53
CA PHE A 736 2.39 -7.61 -5.77
C PHE A 736 2.54 -6.37 -6.67
N ASN A 737 1.42 -5.68 -6.91
CA ASN A 737 1.39 -4.35 -7.49
C ASN A 737 0.72 -3.39 -6.49
N LYS A 738 1.44 -2.35 -6.07
CA LYS A 738 0.99 -1.39 -5.06
C LYS A 738 -0.29 -0.67 -5.48
N GLU A 739 -0.37 -0.20 -6.72
CA GLU A 739 -1.49 0.57 -7.26
C GLU A 739 -2.75 -0.30 -7.37
N ASP A 740 -2.61 -1.54 -7.83
CA ASP A 740 -3.73 -2.48 -7.97
C ASP A 740 -4.28 -2.89 -6.60
N VAL A 741 -3.41 -3.23 -5.64
CA VAL A 741 -3.81 -3.57 -4.27
C VAL A 741 -4.50 -2.37 -3.60
N LEU A 742 -3.99 -1.14 -3.77
CA LEU A 742 -4.65 0.06 -3.25
C LEU A 742 -6.01 0.31 -3.90
N LYS A 743 -6.14 0.10 -5.21
CA LYS A 743 -7.39 0.28 -5.96
C LYS A 743 -8.46 -0.71 -5.48
N GLU A 744 -8.13 -1.99 -5.36
CA GLU A 744 -9.03 -3.03 -4.89
C GLU A 744 -9.50 -2.78 -3.46
N ILE A 745 -8.56 -2.46 -2.57
CA ILE A 745 -8.88 -2.15 -1.17
C ILE A 745 -9.81 -0.92 -1.07
N ASN A 746 -9.57 0.12 -1.86
CA ASN A 746 -10.43 1.31 -1.85
C ASN A 746 -11.83 1.02 -2.41
N LEU A 747 -11.93 0.18 -3.45
CA LEU A 747 -13.21 -0.27 -4.00
C LEU A 747 -14.01 -1.05 -2.96
N GLN A 748 -13.39 -2.00 -2.24
CA GLN A 748 -14.06 -2.75 -1.18
C GLN A 748 -14.54 -1.87 -0.02
N VAL A 749 -13.74 -0.86 0.37
CA VAL A 749 -14.17 0.15 1.35
C VAL A 749 -15.43 0.88 0.87
N GLN A 750 -15.50 1.24 -0.42
CA GLN A 750 -16.67 1.92 -0.99
C GLN A 750 -17.90 0.99 -1.06
N VAL A 751 -17.74 -0.22 -1.58
CA VAL A 751 -18.84 -1.21 -1.67
C VAL A 751 -19.41 -1.55 -0.29
N THR A 752 -18.54 -1.70 0.72
CA THR A 752 -18.98 -1.97 2.10
C THR A 752 -19.81 -0.83 2.67
N LYS A 753 -19.43 0.43 2.39
CA LYS A 753 -20.20 1.60 2.80
C LYS A 753 -21.58 1.61 2.15
N ASP A 754 -21.62 1.48 0.82
CA ASP A 754 -22.86 1.52 0.06
C ASP A 754 -23.81 0.38 0.48
N PHE A 755 -23.28 -0.79 0.81
CA PHE A 755 -24.09 -1.91 1.32
C PHE A 755 -24.70 -1.61 2.70
N ILE A 756 -23.92 -1.05 3.64
CA ILE A 756 -24.40 -0.71 4.98
C ILE A 756 -25.51 0.34 4.90
N ASP A 757 -25.31 1.39 4.09
CA ASP A 757 -26.28 2.47 3.94
C ASP A 757 -27.61 1.94 3.36
N ASN A 758 -27.54 1.12 2.31
CA ASN A 758 -28.72 0.50 1.69
C ASN A 758 -29.43 -0.50 2.63
N ALA A 759 -28.67 -1.28 3.41
CA ALA A 759 -29.24 -2.26 4.35
C ALA A 759 -29.95 -1.57 5.52
N GLN A 760 -29.40 -0.47 6.04
CA GLN A 760 -30.03 0.33 7.10
C GLN A 760 -31.35 0.95 6.61
N GLU A 761 -31.36 1.56 5.42
CA GLU A 761 -32.57 2.17 4.86
C GLU A 761 -33.71 1.15 4.67
N ALA A 762 -33.39 -0.07 4.21
CA ALA A 762 -34.37 -1.13 4.04
C ALA A 762 -34.90 -1.67 5.39
N LYS A 763 -34.01 -1.78 6.39
CA LYS A 763 -34.33 -2.28 7.73
C LYS A 763 -35.30 -1.36 8.47
N ASP A 764 -35.02 -0.05 8.48
CA ASP A 764 -35.84 0.91 9.22
C ASP A 764 -37.25 1.01 8.62
N LYS A 765 -37.39 0.95 7.29
CA LYS A 765 -38.71 0.92 6.62
C LYS A 765 -39.57 -0.29 7.00
N VAL A 766 -38.97 -1.46 7.17
CA VAL A 766 -39.71 -2.71 7.46
C VAL A 766 -40.05 -2.81 8.94
N ILE A 767 -39.11 -2.51 9.83
CA ILE A 767 -39.29 -2.77 11.27
C ILE A 767 -40.16 -1.69 11.94
N ASP A 768 -39.99 -0.41 11.57
CA ASP A 768 -40.82 0.67 12.12
C ASP A 768 -42.29 0.49 11.71
N HIS A 769 -42.57 -0.09 10.52
CA HIS A 769 -43.93 -0.39 10.07
C HIS A 769 -44.69 -1.36 11.01
N TYR A 770 -43.99 -2.31 11.63
CA TYR A 770 -44.60 -3.29 12.55
C TYR A 770 -44.49 -2.91 14.03
N GLN A 771 -43.45 -2.17 14.44
CA GLN A 771 -43.25 -1.79 15.85
C GLN A 771 -44.12 -0.60 16.28
N GLU A 772 -44.28 0.43 15.44
CA GLU A 772 -45.00 1.67 15.81
C GLU A 772 -46.46 1.46 16.26
N PRO A 773 -47.30 0.64 15.59
CA PRO A 773 -48.67 0.39 16.04
C PRO A 773 -48.71 -0.20 17.46
N LYS A 774 -47.81 -1.15 17.77
CA LYS A 774 -47.73 -1.79 19.08
C LYS A 774 -47.23 -0.83 20.16
N ARG A 775 -46.27 0.05 19.84
CA ARG A 775 -45.81 1.12 20.77
C ARG A 775 -46.95 2.05 21.15
N LYS A 776 -47.80 2.42 20.19
CA LYS A 776 -48.98 3.26 20.45
C LYS A 776 -49.99 2.56 21.37
N GLU A 777 -50.25 1.28 21.15
CA GLU A 777 -51.11 0.48 22.03
C GLU A 777 -50.52 0.33 23.44
N LEU A 778 -49.21 0.12 23.56
CA LEU A 778 -48.53 0.00 24.86
C LEU A 778 -48.64 1.28 25.68
N ARG A 779 -48.41 2.44 25.03
CA ARG A 779 -48.57 3.76 25.67
C ARG A 779 -49.99 3.92 26.22
N GLN A 780 -51.00 3.66 25.39
CA GLN A 780 -52.40 3.77 25.80
C GLN A 780 -52.72 2.84 26.99
N ALA A 781 -52.25 1.59 26.95
CA ALA A 781 -52.48 0.62 28.01
C ALA A 781 -51.88 1.07 29.35
N ILE A 782 -50.68 1.68 29.35
CA ILE A 782 -50.05 2.25 30.55
C ILE A 782 -50.84 3.45 31.08
N THR A 783 -51.35 4.33 30.20
CA THR A 783 -52.20 5.45 30.60
C THR A 783 -53.50 4.97 31.24
N ASP A 784 -54.15 3.98 30.64
CA ASP A 784 -55.40 3.40 31.16
C ASP A 784 -55.16 2.71 32.50
N PHE A 785 -54.05 1.97 32.64
CA PHE A 785 -53.63 1.33 33.90
C PHE A 785 -53.46 2.32 35.06
N HIS A 786 -52.85 3.49 34.83
CA HIS A 786 -52.69 4.49 35.88
C HIS A 786 -54.00 5.17 36.29
N ASN A 787 -54.98 5.23 35.39
CA ASN A 787 -56.28 5.89 35.63
C ASN A 787 -57.37 4.94 36.14
N ALA A 788 -57.21 3.63 35.98
CA ALA A 788 -58.15 2.61 36.41
C ALA A 788 -58.24 2.49 37.94
N LYS A 789 -59.40 2.07 38.44
CA LYS A 789 -59.59 1.67 39.86
C LYS A 789 -58.77 0.42 40.14
N ILE A 790 -58.34 0.23 41.39
CA ILE A 790 -57.49 -0.92 41.80
C ILE A 790 -58.09 -2.26 41.33
N GLU A 791 -59.42 -2.40 41.39
CA GLU A 791 -60.16 -3.61 41.01
C GLU A 791 -60.05 -3.96 39.51
N ASP A 792 -59.86 -2.94 38.65
CA ASP A 792 -59.84 -3.06 37.20
C ASP A 792 -58.41 -3.08 36.61
N LYS A 793 -57.37 -2.91 37.45
CA LYS A 793 -55.98 -2.77 36.99
C LYS A 793 -55.38 -4.07 36.43
N ALA A 794 -55.79 -5.23 36.95
CA ALA A 794 -55.25 -6.53 36.56
C ALA A 794 -55.37 -6.82 35.05
N GLN A 795 -56.47 -6.40 34.40
CA GLN A 795 -56.67 -6.61 32.97
C GLN A 795 -55.70 -5.76 32.10
N TYR A 796 -55.27 -4.61 32.61
CA TYR A 796 -54.31 -3.75 31.92
C TYR A 796 -52.87 -4.22 32.14
N GLU A 797 -52.55 -4.81 33.29
CA GLU A 797 -51.24 -5.44 33.55
C GLU A 797 -50.96 -6.55 32.54
N GLU A 798 -51.91 -7.46 32.30
CA GLU A 798 -51.77 -8.55 31.34
C GLU A 798 -51.58 -8.03 29.89
N LYS A 799 -52.33 -6.98 29.52
CA LYS A 799 -52.21 -6.33 28.21
C LYS A 799 -50.86 -5.61 28.03
N ILE A 800 -50.36 -4.93 29.06
CA ILE A 800 -49.06 -4.26 29.06
C ILE A 800 -47.94 -5.30 28.91
N ASP A 801 -47.99 -6.39 29.67
CA ASP A 801 -46.97 -7.46 29.60
C ASP A 801 -46.94 -8.13 28.22
N ALA A 802 -48.11 -8.40 27.61
CA ALA A 802 -48.19 -8.96 26.26
C ALA A 802 -47.58 -8.04 25.19
N LEU A 803 -47.88 -6.74 25.25
CA LEU A 803 -47.36 -5.73 24.33
C LEU A 803 -45.84 -5.52 24.50
N ILE A 804 -45.35 -5.49 25.74
CA ILE A 804 -43.91 -5.45 26.05
C ILE A 804 -43.23 -6.70 25.46
N LYS A 805 -43.79 -7.89 25.67
CA LYS A 805 -43.21 -9.13 25.13
C LYS A 805 -43.10 -9.09 23.60
N ASP A 806 -44.15 -8.64 22.93
CA ASP A 806 -44.21 -8.55 21.47
C ASP A 806 -43.24 -7.53 20.88
N ILE A 807 -43.16 -6.33 21.46
CA ILE A 807 -42.25 -5.26 21.00
C ILE A 807 -40.79 -5.71 21.17
N TYR A 808 -40.48 -6.35 22.30
CA TYR A 808 -39.12 -6.82 22.58
C TYR A 808 -38.76 -8.05 21.74
N ALA A 809 -39.72 -8.91 21.38
CA ALA A 809 -39.50 -9.99 20.42
C ALA A 809 -39.18 -9.46 19.01
N LEU A 810 -39.86 -8.39 18.57
CA LEU A 810 -39.56 -7.71 17.31
C LEU A 810 -38.17 -7.05 17.34
N GLU A 811 -37.74 -6.51 18.48
CA GLU A 811 -36.38 -5.97 18.64
C GLU A 811 -35.31 -7.07 18.60
N HIS A 812 -35.56 -8.26 19.17
CA HIS A 812 -34.66 -9.39 18.99
C HIS A 812 -34.53 -9.84 17.52
N ILE A 813 -35.62 -9.75 16.74
CA ILE A 813 -35.57 -10.00 15.28
C ILE A 813 -34.73 -8.91 14.59
N ARG A 814 -34.86 -7.63 15.00
CA ARG A 814 -34.04 -6.51 14.52
C ARG A 814 -32.53 -6.77 14.74
N THR A 815 -32.17 -7.22 15.95
CA THR A 815 -30.79 -7.58 16.31
C THR A 815 -30.30 -8.83 15.57
N GLY A 816 -31.19 -9.79 15.30
CA GLY A 816 -30.88 -10.99 14.50
C GLY A 816 -30.62 -10.69 13.01
N LEU A 817 -31.31 -9.71 12.43
CA LEU A 817 -31.08 -9.26 11.05
C LEU A 817 -29.73 -8.55 10.89
N ASP A 818 -29.26 -7.83 11.90
CA ASP A 818 -27.91 -7.23 11.92
C ASP A 818 -26.79 -8.28 11.92
N LEU A 819 -27.06 -9.48 12.44
CA LEU A 819 -26.13 -10.62 12.37
C LEU A 819 -26.03 -11.14 10.93
N ALA A 820 -27.16 -11.24 10.21
CA ALA A 820 -27.19 -11.74 8.84
C ALA A 820 -26.49 -10.80 7.86
N THR A 821 -26.63 -9.48 8.02
CA THR A 821 -25.95 -8.48 7.17
C THR A 821 -24.43 -8.44 7.43
N GLY A 822 -23.97 -8.61 8.67
CA GLY A 822 -22.54 -8.70 8.99
C GLY A 822 -21.85 -9.98 8.51
N VAL A 823 -22.57 -11.11 8.46
CA VAL A 823 -22.06 -12.39 7.91
C VAL A 823 -21.91 -12.33 6.39
N VAL A 824 -22.82 -11.66 5.70
CA VAL A 824 -22.76 -11.46 4.23
C VAL A 824 -21.63 -10.49 3.84
N ALA A 825 -21.28 -9.53 4.70
CA ALA A 825 -20.17 -8.59 4.53
C ALA A 825 -18.77 -9.17 4.89
N GLY A 826 -18.63 -10.49 5.10
CA GLY A 826 -17.33 -11.17 5.17
C GLY A 826 -16.60 -11.13 6.53
N SER A 827 -17.29 -10.89 7.64
CA SER A 827 -16.69 -10.92 9.00
C SER A 827 -17.17 -12.09 9.88
N PRO A 828 -16.76 -13.35 9.60
CA PRO A 828 -17.34 -14.55 10.23
C PRO A 828 -16.81 -14.88 11.64
N LYS A 829 -15.83 -14.15 12.19
CA LYS A 829 -15.13 -14.57 13.43
C LYS A 829 -15.52 -13.87 14.73
N VAL A 830 -16.57 -13.06 14.73
CA VAL A 830 -17.14 -12.56 15.98
C VAL A 830 -18.63 -12.87 15.95
N MET A 831 -19.05 -13.96 16.58
CA MET A 831 -20.38 -14.01 17.16
C MET A 831 -20.40 -12.89 18.19
N SER A 832 -20.79 -11.70 17.72
CA SER A 832 -20.27 -10.45 18.25
C SER A 832 -20.75 -10.26 19.69
N ALA A 833 -19.86 -9.77 20.55
CA ALA A 833 -20.25 -9.23 21.85
C ALA A 833 -21.48 -8.31 21.70
N LYS A 834 -21.68 -7.64 20.54
CA LYS A 834 -22.90 -6.90 20.16
C LYS A 834 -24.21 -7.66 20.32
N THR A 835 -24.28 -8.91 19.85
CA THR A 835 -25.53 -9.70 19.90
C THR A 835 -25.84 -10.06 21.35
N LEU A 836 -24.82 -10.47 22.11
CA LEU A 836 -24.97 -10.76 23.53
C LEU A 836 -25.30 -9.49 24.33
N ILE A 837 -24.63 -8.36 24.02
CA ILE A 837 -24.83 -7.05 24.65
C ILE A 837 -26.21 -6.49 24.34
N SER A 838 -26.68 -6.58 23.09
CA SER A 838 -28.03 -6.13 22.70
C SER A 838 -29.13 -6.98 23.32
N ILE A 839 -28.91 -8.30 23.44
CA ILE A 839 -29.84 -9.18 24.18
C ILE A 839 -29.86 -8.79 25.67
N ILE A 840 -28.71 -8.54 26.28
CA ILE A 840 -28.60 -8.10 27.68
C ILE A 840 -29.27 -6.74 27.85
N ASP A 841 -29.00 -5.76 26.99
CA ASP A 841 -29.57 -4.41 27.02
C ASP A 841 -31.10 -4.43 26.88
N THR A 842 -31.60 -5.22 25.95
CA THR A 842 -33.04 -5.45 25.75
C THR A 842 -33.67 -6.03 27.01
N GLU A 843 -33.04 -7.00 27.67
CA GLU A 843 -33.60 -7.59 28.90
C GLU A 843 -33.47 -6.66 30.12
N THR A 844 -32.35 -5.94 30.28
CA THR A 844 -32.17 -4.95 31.37
C THR A 844 -33.11 -3.77 31.20
N ARG A 845 -33.42 -3.37 29.96
CA ARG A 845 -34.43 -2.36 29.66
C ARG A 845 -35.83 -2.85 30.03
N ARG A 846 -36.16 -4.12 29.74
CA ARG A 846 -37.45 -4.73 30.11
C ARG A 846 -37.65 -4.70 31.63
N GLU A 847 -36.62 -5.13 32.36
CA GLU A 847 -36.67 -5.18 33.83
C GLU A 847 -36.68 -3.79 34.46
N SER A 848 -36.00 -2.81 33.84
CA SER A 848 -36.08 -1.40 34.27
C SER A 848 -37.49 -0.86 34.12
N LEU A 849 -38.15 -1.09 32.96
CA LEU A 849 -39.52 -0.67 32.71
C LEU A 849 -40.52 -1.30 33.70
N LYS A 850 -40.43 -2.62 33.94
CA LYS A 850 -41.26 -3.32 34.94
C LYS A 850 -41.09 -2.74 36.34
N ASN A 851 -39.85 -2.44 36.75
CA ASN A 851 -39.61 -1.85 38.05
C ASN A 851 -40.12 -0.40 38.15
N SER A 852 -39.99 0.39 37.09
CA SER A 852 -40.52 1.77 37.04
C SER A 852 -42.04 1.82 37.19
N LEU A 853 -42.76 0.79 36.72
CA LEU A 853 -44.21 0.63 36.88
C LEU A 853 -44.66 0.31 38.32
N LEU A 854 -43.75 -0.13 39.21
CA LEU A 854 -44.09 -0.45 40.61
C LEU A 854 -44.33 0.79 41.48
N ALA A 855 -43.78 1.94 41.10
CA ALA A 855 -43.90 3.19 41.86
C ALA A 855 -45.27 3.85 41.59
N PRO A 856 -46.13 4.04 42.62
CA PRO A 856 -47.43 4.68 42.43
C PRO A 856 -47.32 6.11 41.88
N PRO A 857 -48.12 6.49 40.88
CA PRO A 857 -48.21 7.88 40.45
C PRO A 857 -48.64 8.81 41.59
N ILE A 858 -48.25 10.08 41.48
CA ILE A 858 -48.69 11.15 42.38
C ILE A 858 -49.82 11.91 41.70
N GLU A 859 -50.96 11.97 42.37
CA GLU A 859 -52.12 12.77 41.96
C GLU A 859 -52.10 14.11 42.69
N ASP A 860 -51.88 15.18 41.94
CA ASP A 860 -51.89 16.54 42.47
C ASP A 860 -53.32 17.10 42.47
N ILE A 861 -53.95 17.11 43.64
CA ILE A 861 -55.32 17.62 43.77
C ILE A 861 -55.40 19.14 43.58
N ASN A 862 -54.27 19.84 43.72
CA ASN A 862 -54.19 21.28 43.49
C ASN A 862 -53.94 21.61 42.01
N ASP A 863 -53.71 20.60 41.16
CA ASP A 863 -53.49 20.74 39.72
C ASP A 863 -54.47 19.89 38.90
N ASN A 864 -55.77 20.02 39.20
CA ASN A 864 -56.88 19.33 38.52
C ASN A 864 -56.75 17.80 38.49
N GLY A 865 -56.11 17.20 39.51
CA GLY A 865 -55.89 15.75 39.58
C GLY A 865 -54.83 15.24 38.61
N LYS A 866 -53.92 16.11 38.15
CA LYS A 866 -52.83 15.73 37.24
C LYS A 866 -51.95 14.65 37.86
N LEU A 867 -51.69 13.60 37.08
CA LEU A 867 -50.85 12.47 37.47
C LEU A 867 -49.39 12.70 37.08
N TYR A 868 -48.49 12.48 38.02
CA TYR A 868 -47.05 12.49 37.82
C TYR A 868 -46.52 11.07 38.07
N SER A 869 -46.01 10.42 37.02
CA SER A 869 -45.54 9.02 37.07
C SER A 869 -44.04 8.92 36.80
N ASN A 870 -43.48 7.74 37.05
CA ASN A 870 -42.11 7.39 36.73
C ASN A 870 -41.94 6.81 35.30
N VAL A 871 -43.04 6.51 34.60
CA VAL A 871 -43.05 6.01 33.20
C VAL A 871 -43.97 6.84 32.30
N GLY A 872 -43.49 7.25 31.13
CA GLY A 872 -44.09 8.30 30.31
C GLY A 872 -44.09 7.99 28.82
N HIS A 873 -44.67 8.90 28.02
CA HIS A 873 -44.80 8.73 26.58
C HIS A 873 -43.66 9.41 25.81
N ASN A 874 -43.51 9.04 24.53
CA ASN A 874 -42.59 9.65 23.55
C ASN A 874 -41.10 9.57 23.89
N SER A 875 -40.60 8.34 24.07
CA SER A 875 -39.17 8.06 24.14
C SER A 875 -38.56 7.71 22.79
N GLY A 876 -37.27 8.02 22.61
CA GLY A 876 -36.39 7.51 21.57
C GLY A 876 -35.94 6.06 21.74
N ALA A 877 -36.28 5.40 22.85
CA ALA A 877 -36.04 3.97 23.06
C ALA A 877 -36.92 3.11 22.14
N PHE A 878 -36.49 1.87 21.86
CA PHE A 878 -37.19 0.95 20.96
C PHE A 878 -38.58 0.50 21.49
N ASP A 879 -38.90 0.71 22.76
CA ASP A 879 -40.23 0.45 23.33
C ASP A 879 -41.14 1.69 23.29
N GLY A 880 -40.59 2.86 22.97
CA GLY A 880 -41.31 4.12 22.90
C GLY A 880 -41.77 4.66 24.26
N ILE A 881 -41.30 4.11 25.39
CA ILE A 881 -41.67 4.51 26.76
C ILE A 881 -40.53 5.26 27.44
N LYS A 882 -40.82 6.45 28.00
CA LYS A 882 -39.82 7.28 28.70
C LYS A 882 -39.72 6.85 30.16
N LEU A 883 -38.52 6.50 30.62
CA LEU A 883 -38.28 6.16 32.03
C LEU A 883 -37.66 7.36 32.76
N GLY A 884 -38.23 7.73 33.90
CA GLY A 884 -37.66 8.74 34.83
C GLY A 884 -36.59 8.18 35.78
N GLY A 885 -36.23 6.89 35.61
CA GLY A 885 -35.42 6.11 36.55
C GLY A 885 -36.17 4.85 36.98
N VAL A 886 -35.57 4.03 37.86
CA VAL A 886 -36.22 2.78 38.32
C VAL A 886 -37.32 3.03 39.37
N ARG A 887 -37.23 4.09 40.19
CA ARG A 887 -38.14 4.36 41.36
C ARG A 887 -38.30 5.86 41.68
N MET A 888 -39.35 6.26 42.43
CA MET A 888 -39.71 7.67 42.71
C MET A 888 -39.40 8.07 44.17
N ASN A 889 -38.74 9.23 44.40
CA ASN A 889 -38.38 9.69 45.75
C ASN A 889 -39.50 10.54 46.41
N TYR A 890 -40.40 9.88 47.13
CA TYR A 890 -41.51 10.57 47.79
C TYR A 890 -41.06 11.45 48.96
N GLY A 891 -39.88 11.23 49.56
CA GLY A 891 -39.35 12.11 50.61
C GLY A 891 -39.02 13.50 50.10
N VAL A 892 -38.62 13.63 48.84
CA VAL A 892 -38.38 14.94 48.21
C VAL A 892 -39.67 15.52 47.64
N ILE A 893 -40.57 14.72 47.07
CA ILE A 893 -41.84 15.26 46.53
C ILE A 893 -42.78 15.64 47.67
N CYS A 894 -43.08 14.71 48.58
CA CYS A 894 -43.99 14.92 49.70
C CYS A 894 -43.35 15.68 50.88
N GLY A 895 -42.04 15.93 50.86
CA GLY A 895 -41.32 16.56 51.96
C GLY A 895 -40.78 15.57 52.98
N SER A 896 -39.76 15.98 53.75
CA SER A 896 -39.01 15.09 54.62
C SER A 896 -39.87 14.44 55.70
N ASN A 897 -41.02 15.03 56.05
CA ASN A 897 -42.02 14.47 56.97
C ASN A 897 -43.34 14.13 56.26
N TYR A 898 -43.35 14.07 54.92
CA TYR A 898 -44.53 13.89 54.07
C TYR A 898 -45.59 14.98 54.19
N GLU A 899 -45.24 16.14 54.71
CA GLU A 899 -46.13 17.26 54.99
C GLU A 899 -46.84 17.83 53.74
N ARG A 900 -46.38 17.48 52.53
CA ARG A 900 -46.98 17.89 51.25
C ARG A 900 -47.88 16.82 50.63
N CYS A 901 -47.99 15.64 51.23
CA CYS A 901 -48.86 14.56 50.76
C CYS A 901 -49.79 14.11 51.89
N LYS A 902 -50.90 13.48 51.51
CA LYS A 902 -51.85 12.97 52.50
C LYS A 902 -51.25 11.75 53.22
N THR A 903 -51.24 11.76 54.54
CA THR A 903 -50.80 10.64 55.37
C THR A 903 -51.95 10.10 56.23
N ASP A 904 -51.85 8.84 56.63
CA ASP A 904 -52.71 8.25 57.65
C ASP A 904 -52.33 8.72 59.06
N ASP A 905 -53.11 8.33 60.06
CA ASP A 905 -52.93 8.73 61.47
C ASP A 905 -51.57 8.26 62.06
N ASN A 906 -50.85 7.37 61.37
CA ASN A 906 -49.53 6.88 61.75
C ASN A 906 -48.39 7.53 60.93
N GLY A 907 -48.69 8.55 60.12
CA GLY A 907 -47.71 9.28 59.33
C GLY A 907 -47.25 8.57 58.05
N LYS A 908 -47.99 7.57 57.56
CA LYS A 908 -47.68 6.85 56.32
C LYS A 908 -48.49 7.39 55.14
N LEU A 909 -47.88 7.47 53.95
CA LEU A 909 -48.54 7.99 52.74
C LEU A 909 -49.84 7.23 52.40
N LEU A 910 -50.95 7.96 52.29
CA LEU A 910 -52.24 7.44 51.86
C LEU A 910 -52.31 7.34 50.34
N ARG A 911 -52.96 6.27 49.86
CA ARG A 911 -53.30 6.06 48.46
C ARG A 911 -54.81 6.23 48.25
N ASN A 912 -55.21 6.79 47.11
CA ASN A 912 -56.64 6.89 46.75
C ASN A 912 -57.19 5.55 46.22
N ASP A 913 -58.45 5.54 45.78
CA ASP A 913 -59.17 4.38 45.22
C ASP A 913 -58.58 3.87 43.89
N LYS A 914 -57.73 4.67 43.24
CA LYS A 914 -56.90 4.30 42.08
C LYS A 914 -55.50 3.83 42.48
N GLY A 915 -55.17 3.87 43.77
CA GLY A 915 -53.85 3.49 44.29
C GLY A 915 -52.75 4.55 44.16
N ASN A 916 -53.09 5.78 43.78
CA ASN A 916 -52.17 6.91 43.60
C ASN A 916 -51.90 7.64 44.91
N ILE A 917 -50.69 8.19 45.08
CA ILE A 917 -50.34 9.02 46.24
C ILE A 917 -50.92 10.43 46.05
N VAL A 918 -51.60 10.94 47.08
CA VAL A 918 -52.32 12.22 46.99
C VAL A 918 -51.44 13.37 47.46
N TYR A 919 -51.07 14.27 46.54
CA TYR A 919 -50.29 15.47 46.86
C TYR A 919 -51.21 16.64 47.22
N ILE A 920 -51.02 17.20 48.41
CA ILE A 920 -51.85 18.27 48.97
C ILE A 920 -51.10 19.61 49.09
N GLY A 921 -49.80 19.65 48.79
CA GLY A 921 -48.95 20.85 48.90
C GLY A 921 -48.56 21.20 50.34
N ASN A 922 -47.52 22.01 50.54
CA ASN A 922 -47.16 22.46 51.89
C ASN A 922 -48.11 23.57 52.35
N GLN A 923 -49.02 23.22 53.25
CA GLN A 923 -50.05 24.13 53.76
C GLN A 923 -49.53 25.10 54.84
N GLU A 924 -48.40 24.78 55.50
CA GLU A 924 -47.89 25.59 56.62
C GLU A 924 -47.15 26.85 56.17
N ASN A 925 -46.45 26.80 55.03
CA ASN A 925 -45.66 27.93 54.53
C ASN A 925 -46.07 28.40 53.12
N ASN A 926 -47.17 27.87 52.57
CA ASN A 926 -47.68 28.15 51.23
C ASN A 926 -46.65 27.96 50.09
N LYS A 927 -45.58 27.18 50.33
CA LYS A 927 -44.55 26.88 49.34
C LYS A 927 -44.85 25.53 48.68
N TYR A 928 -44.63 25.41 47.37
CA TYR A 928 -44.87 24.17 46.61
C TYR A 928 -46.31 23.63 46.72
N LEU A 929 -47.31 24.51 46.62
CA LEU A 929 -48.73 24.11 46.64
C LEU A 929 -49.12 23.14 45.52
N LYS A 930 -48.41 23.18 44.38
CA LYS A 930 -48.54 22.22 43.29
C LYS A 930 -47.22 21.46 43.11
N VAL A 931 -47.27 20.23 42.64
CA VAL A 931 -46.08 19.47 42.23
C VAL A 931 -45.34 20.23 41.13
N SER A 932 -46.05 20.86 40.19
CA SER A 932 -45.43 21.68 39.14
C SER A 932 -44.62 22.86 39.68
N SER A 933 -45.01 23.47 40.81
CA SER A 933 -44.25 24.54 41.44
C SER A 933 -43.07 24.05 42.28
N LEU A 934 -43.15 22.83 42.82
CA LEU A 934 -41.98 22.12 43.39
C LEU A 934 -40.92 21.89 42.31
N LEU A 935 -41.33 21.35 41.17
CA LEU A 935 -40.41 20.97 40.09
C LEU A 935 -39.74 22.17 39.42
N ALA A 936 -40.39 23.34 39.44
CA ALA A 936 -39.84 24.59 38.95
C ALA A 936 -38.68 25.13 39.83
N ASP A 937 -38.58 24.73 41.11
CA ASP A 937 -37.50 25.14 42.00
C ASP A 937 -36.31 24.18 41.89
N LYS A 938 -35.29 24.60 41.13
CA LYS A 938 -34.09 23.80 40.83
C LYS A 938 -33.31 23.34 42.07
N ASN A 939 -33.40 24.05 43.20
CA ASN A 939 -32.68 23.67 44.43
C ASN A 939 -33.35 22.50 45.17
N GLU A 940 -34.69 22.40 45.09
CA GLU A 940 -35.43 21.27 45.67
C GLU A 940 -35.66 20.15 44.65
N SER A 941 -36.01 20.47 43.41
CA SER A 941 -36.15 19.48 42.35
C SER A 941 -34.82 18.82 42.01
N GLY A 942 -33.70 19.54 42.14
CA GLY A 942 -32.33 19.00 42.03
C GLY A 942 -32.08 17.71 42.85
N LYS A 943 -32.76 17.58 44.01
CA LYS A 943 -32.66 16.41 44.89
C LYS A 943 -33.48 15.20 44.43
N LEU A 944 -34.30 15.37 43.40
CA LEU A 944 -35.00 14.27 42.69
C LEU A 944 -34.10 13.61 41.63
N PHE A 945 -32.99 14.24 41.25
CA PHE A 945 -32.19 13.85 40.08
C PHE A 945 -30.80 13.33 40.50
N GLY A 946 -30.41 12.18 39.95
CA GLY A 946 -28.99 11.78 39.86
C GLY A 946 -28.29 12.50 38.70
N ALA A 947 -26.98 12.26 38.49
CA ALA A 947 -26.15 12.91 37.47
C ALA A 947 -26.67 12.80 36.00
N THR A 948 -27.62 11.91 35.75
CA THR A 948 -28.25 11.56 34.46
C THR A 948 -29.78 11.75 34.46
N GLY A 949 -30.36 12.36 35.51
CA GLY A 949 -31.79 12.24 35.87
C GLY A 949 -32.83 12.84 34.91
N GLY A 950 -34.07 12.35 35.03
CA GLY A 950 -35.27 12.93 34.42
C GLY A 950 -36.55 12.67 35.24
N PHE A 951 -37.41 13.68 35.39
CA PHE A 951 -38.75 13.59 35.99
C PHE A 951 -39.74 14.21 35.00
N GLN A 952 -40.90 13.59 34.80
CA GLN A 952 -41.75 13.79 33.63
C GLN A 952 -42.24 15.21 33.34
N ALA A 953 -42.25 16.09 34.33
CA ALA A 953 -42.84 17.41 34.20
C ALA A 953 -41.85 18.57 34.03
N ILE A 954 -40.55 18.29 33.83
CA ILE A 954 -39.55 19.31 33.48
C ILE A 954 -38.59 18.85 32.38
N LYS A 955 -37.89 19.81 31.73
CA LYS A 955 -36.79 19.54 30.79
C LYS A 955 -35.67 18.79 31.52
N GLY A 956 -35.21 17.67 30.97
CA GLY A 956 -34.13 16.86 31.57
C GLY A 956 -32.77 17.53 31.44
N THR A 957 -31.80 17.12 32.27
CA THR A 957 -30.42 17.62 32.22
C THR A 957 -29.42 16.48 32.23
N MET A 958 -28.44 16.49 31.33
CA MET A 958 -27.29 15.57 31.36
C MET A 958 -26.05 16.36 31.77
N PHE A 959 -25.44 16.05 32.93
CA PHE A 959 -24.30 16.81 33.48
C PHE A 959 -24.51 18.34 33.48
N GLY A 960 -25.75 18.79 33.73
CA GLY A 960 -26.12 20.21 33.76
C GLY A 960 -26.54 20.84 32.43
N LEU A 961 -26.62 20.08 31.32
CA LEU A 961 -27.08 20.55 30.01
C LEU A 961 -28.57 20.21 29.78
N GLU A 962 -29.44 21.21 29.63
CA GLU A 962 -30.89 21.04 29.40
C GLU A 962 -31.22 20.53 27.97
N TYR A 963 -32.10 19.54 27.85
CA TYR A 963 -32.58 19.01 26.56
C TYR A 963 -34.12 18.93 26.48
N LYS A 964 -34.67 18.88 25.24
CA LYS A 964 -36.12 18.78 24.98
C LYS A 964 -36.58 17.32 24.75
N PRO A 965 -37.79 16.93 25.17
CA PRO A 965 -38.37 15.61 24.84
C PRO A 965 -38.35 15.32 23.33
N GLY A 966 -37.92 14.14 22.91
CA GLY A 966 -37.81 13.70 21.50
C GLY A 966 -36.50 14.07 20.79
N SER A 967 -35.67 14.97 21.37
CA SER A 967 -34.41 15.44 20.76
C SER A 967 -33.29 14.39 20.77
N PHE A 968 -32.24 14.57 19.96
CA PHE A 968 -31.08 13.66 19.95
C PHE A 968 -30.46 13.43 21.34
N LEU A 969 -30.29 14.50 22.12
CA LEU A 969 -29.79 14.42 23.50
C LEU A 969 -30.78 13.70 24.43
N ASP A 970 -32.09 13.82 24.18
CA ASP A 970 -33.10 13.03 24.89
C ASP A 970 -33.01 11.56 24.53
N LYS A 971 -32.86 11.19 23.25
CA LYS A 971 -32.69 9.79 22.83
C LYS A 971 -31.43 9.15 23.42
N VAL A 972 -30.30 9.87 23.41
CA VAL A 972 -29.06 9.40 24.02
C VAL A 972 -29.25 9.25 25.53
N THR A 973 -29.84 10.24 26.23
CA THR A 973 -30.01 10.18 27.69
C THR A 973 -31.02 9.11 28.12
N GLU A 974 -32.08 8.89 27.34
CA GLU A 974 -33.12 7.88 27.62
C GLU A 974 -32.65 6.43 27.46
N THR A 975 -31.57 6.19 26.70
CA THR A 975 -30.93 4.87 26.67
C THR A 975 -30.16 4.56 27.96
N TYR A 976 -29.76 5.58 28.72
CA TYR A 976 -29.15 5.40 30.05
C TYR A 976 -30.19 5.34 31.18
N SER A 977 -31.38 5.90 30.99
CA SER A 977 -32.36 6.04 32.08
C SER A 977 -32.94 4.68 32.52
N GLY A 978 -32.82 4.41 33.82
CA GLY A 978 -33.26 3.18 34.48
C GLY A 978 -32.20 2.06 34.60
N GLN A 979 -31.33 1.86 33.60
CA GLN A 979 -30.40 0.72 33.65
C GLN A 979 -29.25 0.89 34.65
N HIS A 980 -28.73 2.11 34.81
CA HIS A 980 -27.67 2.39 35.80
C HIS A 980 -28.19 2.32 37.25
N ASP A 981 -29.47 2.65 37.48
CA ASP A 981 -30.14 2.48 38.79
C ASP A 981 -30.34 1.00 39.15
N LEU A 982 -30.62 0.14 38.14
CA LEU A 982 -30.80 -1.30 38.32
C LEU A 982 -29.50 -1.98 38.79
N VAL A 983 -28.37 -1.64 38.15
CA VAL A 983 -27.02 -2.17 38.47
C VAL A 983 -26.50 -1.59 39.79
N GLY A 984 -26.99 -0.41 40.19
CA GLY A 984 -26.53 0.32 41.38
C GLY A 984 -27.21 -0.03 42.70
N GLY A 985 -28.51 -0.42 42.73
CA GLY A 985 -29.27 -0.18 43.98
C GLY A 985 -30.37 -1.15 44.42
N GLN A 986 -30.72 -2.19 43.67
CA GLN A 986 -31.92 -3.00 43.95
C GLN A 986 -31.86 -3.77 45.30
N LEU A 987 -30.66 -4.05 45.83
CA LEU A 987 -30.47 -4.80 47.09
C LEU A 987 -30.40 -3.91 48.36
N PHE A 988 -30.18 -2.59 48.26
CA PHE A 988 -29.82 -1.77 49.44
C PHE A 988 -30.59 -0.47 49.63
N PHE A 989 -31.20 0.11 48.59
CA PHE A 989 -31.62 1.53 48.63
C PHE A 989 -33.13 1.79 48.60
N TYR A 990 -33.96 0.78 48.33
CA TYR A 990 -35.40 0.97 48.14
C TYR A 990 -36.26 0.01 48.97
N ASP A 991 -37.50 0.41 49.25
CA ASP A 991 -38.51 -0.47 49.83
C ASP A 991 -39.30 -1.25 48.76
N LYS A 992 -40.12 -2.21 49.20
CA LYS A 992 -40.93 -3.08 48.31
C LYS A 992 -42.00 -2.33 47.49
N TYR A 993 -42.22 -1.04 47.72
CA TYR A 993 -43.23 -0.22 47.07
C TYR A 993 -42.66 0.87 46.17
N GLY A 994 -41.34 0.91 45.99
CA GLY A 994 -40.71 1.84 45.05
C GLY A 994 -40.16 3.11 45.67
N ASN A 995 -40.08 3.22 47.00
CA ASN A 995 -39.59 4.43 47.69
C ASN A 995 -38.14 4.28 48.18
N GLY A 996 -37.35 5.36 48.15
CA GLY A 996 -35.98 5.39 48.70
C GLY A 996 -35.98 5.31 50.24
N ARG A 997 -35.00 4.60 50.84
CA ARG A 997 -34.85 4.52 52.31
C ARG A 997 -34.52 5.89 52.93
N ARG A 998 -35.14 6.21 54.08
CA ARG A 998 -35.08 7.55 54.72
C ARG A 998 -33.97 7.74 55.77
N ASP A 999 -33.40 6.65 56.29
CA ASP A 999 -32.47 6.70 57.44
C ASP A 999 -31.01 6.43 57.04
N LEU A 1000 -30.59 7.00 55.91
CA LEU A 1000 -29.22 6.84 55.42
C LEU A 1000 -28.29 7.78 56.21
N THR A 1001 -27.16 7.25 56.68
CA THR A 1001 -26.12 8.09 57.29
C THR A 1001 -25.45 8.94 56.22
N PRO A 1002 -24.83 10.10 56.55
CA PRO A 1002 -24.12 10.93 55.58
C PRO A 1002 -23.05 10.19 54.77
N GLN A 1003 -22.41 9.16 55.36
CA GLN A 1003 -21.49 8.28 54.65
C GLN A 1003 -22.19 7.37 53.64
N GLN A 1004 -23.41 6.89 53.94
CA GLN A 1004 -24.21 6.11 53.01
C GLN A 1004 -24.73 6.96 51.85
N GLU A 1005 -25.14 8.20 52.08
CA GLU A 1005 -25.52 9.16 51.02
C GLU A 1005 -24.35 9.47 50.07
N GLN A 1006 -23.15 9.72 50.59
CA GLN A 1006 -21.95 9.90 49.76
C GLN A 1006 -21.59 8.66 48.94
N TYR A 1007 -21.76 7.47 49.53
CA TYR A 1007 -21.50 6.21 48.83
C TYR A 1007 -22.48 5.99 47.66
N ILE A 1008 -23.72 6.44 47.81
CA ILE A 1008 -24.80 6.34 46.81
C ILE A 1008 -24.53 7.23 45.59
N ASP A 1009 -24.10 8.48 45.78
CA ASP A 1009 -23.75 9.38 44.68
C ASP A 1009 -22.53 8.86 43.89
N TYR A 1010 -21.53 8.32 44.59
CA TYR A 1010 -20.33 7.76 43.96
C TYR A 1010 -20.64 6.48 43.15
N PHE A 1011 -21.52 5.62 43.66
CA PHE A 1011 -21.92 4.38 42.99
C PHE A 1011 -22.82 4.65 41.78
N SER A 1012 -23.73 5.64 41.87
CA SER A 1012 -24.60 6.07 40.77
C SER A 1012 -23.81 6.66 39.60
N ILE A 1013 -22.77 7.46 39.87
CA ILE A 1013 -21.86 7.99 38.84
C ILE A 1013 -20.99 6.87 38.24
N GLY A 1014 -20.50 5.93 39.06
CA GLY A 1014 -19.73 4.77 38.60
C GLY A 1014 -20.56 3.79 37.74
N ALA A 1015 -21.84 3.61 38.07
CA ALA A 1015 -22.77 2.76 37.34
C ALA A 1015 -23.06 3.28 35.92
N VAL A 1016 -23.08 4.60 35.71
CA VAL A 1016 -23.17 5.20 34.37
C VAL A 1016 -22.01 4.73 33.49
N GLY A 1017 -20.77 4.76 34.01
CA GLY A 1017 -19.59 4.25 33.31
C GLY A 1017 -19.65 2.74 33.06
N ALA A 1018 -20.22 1.96 33.99
CA ALA A 1018 -20.34 0.51 33.88
C ALA A 1018 -21.37 0.05 32.82
N VAL A 1019 -22.48 0.79 32.65
CA VAL A 1019 -23.51 0.48 31.64
C VAL A 1019 -23.27 1.15 30.29
N THR A 1020 -22.37 2.14 30.21
CA THR A 1020 -22.02 2.84 28.95
C THR A 1020 -21.67 1.89 27.78
N PRO A 1021 -20.90 0.80 27.96
CA PRO A 1021 -20.61 -0.13 26.88
C PRO A 1021 -21.84 -0.89 26.38
N THR A 1022 -22.85 -1.08 27.24
CA THR A 1022 -24.09 -1.78 26.91
C THR A 1022 -25.20 -0.87 26.44
N THR A 1023 -25.20 0.44 26.73
CA THR A 1023 -26.28 1.38 26.33
C THR A 1023 -26.02 2.11 25.00
N VAL A 1024 -24.75 2.31 24.63
CA VAL A 1024 -24.35 3.16 23.46
C VAL A 1024 -24.40 2.42 22.12
N HIS A 1025 -24.49 1.09 22.12
CA HIS A 1025 -24.40 0.26 20.92
C HIS A 1025 -25.60 0.39 19.94
N HIS A 1026 -26.75 0.90 20.41
CA HIS A 1026 -27.91 1.21 19.57
C HIS A 1026 -27.77 2.53 18.79
N THR A 1027 -26.78 3.37 19.14
CA THR A 1027 -26.55 4.69 18.53
C THR A 1027 -25.17 4.84 17.88
N LEU A 1028 -24.19 4.00 18.22
CA LEU A 1028 -22.85 3.98 17.60
C LEU A 1028 -22.39 2.54 17.26
N PRO A 1029 -21.71 2.31 16.13
CA PRO A 1029 -21.08 1.02 15.83
C PRO A 1029 -20.05 0.62 16.89
N ILE A 1030 -19.91 -0.68 17.18
CA ILE A 1030 -18.99 -1.19 18.22
C ILE A 1030 -17.53 -0.85 17.92
N GLU A 1031 -17.14 -0.81 16.64
CA GLU A 1031 -15.77 -0.43 16.29
C GLU A 1031 -15.49 1.04 16.62
N VAL A 1032 -16.50 1.91 16.63
CA VAL A 1032 -16.42 3.32 17.04
C VAL A 1032 -16.34 3.44 18.56
N ILE A 1033 -17.08 2.61 19.31
CA ILE A 1033 -17.02 2.55 20.78
C ILE A 1033 -15.63 2.04 21.24
N ASN A 1034 -15.09 1.00 20.61
CA ASN A 1034 -13.76 0.48 20.89
C ASN A 1034 -12.65 1.51 20.58
N LEU A 1035 -12.86 2.34 19.55
CA LEU A 1035 -11.93 3.41 19.16
C LEU A 1035 -12.01 4.63 20.10
N LEU A 1036 -13.20 4.99 20.59
CA LEU A 1036 -13.42 6.15 21.46
C LEU A 1036 -13.10 5.87 22.94
N PHE A 1037 -13.34 4.64 23.42
CA PHE A 1037 -13.28 4.31 24.85
C PHE A 1037 -12.25 3.23 25.23
N GLY A 1038 -11.54 2.63 24.26
CA GLY A 1038 -10.32 1.87 24.51
C GLY A 1038 -10.46 0.61 25.36
N VAL A 1039 -11.63 -0.02 25.40
CA VAL A 1039 -11.82 -1.31 26.10
C VAL A 1039 -11.23 -2.43 25.23
N ARG A 1040 -10.22 -3.13 25.74
CA ARG A 1040 -9.61 -4.31 25.09
C ARG A 1040 -10.46 -5.55 25.30
#